data_AF-A0A564YP48-F1
#
_entry.id   AF-A0A564YP48-F1
#
_cell.length_a   1.000
_cell.length_b   1.000
_cell.length_c   1.000
_cell.angle_alpha   90.00
_cell.angle_beta   90.00
_cell.angle_gamma   90.00
#
_symmetry.space_group_name_H-M   'P 1'
#
loop_
_entity.id
_entity.type
_entity.pdbx_description
1 polymer ?
#
loop_
_entity_poly.entity_id
_entity_poly.type
_entity_poly.pdbx_seq_one_letter_code
_entity_poly.pdbx_strand_id
1 'polypeptide(L)'
;MASNDNGEVLVDFDGRSLKIDNEKDAETIVKEIKKNDLMTALRLSANTVGADGAKAIGDELAFHKNLKRCLFSDMFTGRLVDEIAPALRHVSKGIMISGARLVEIDLSDNAFGPRGVVGVTELLSSPACFTLKILRMNNQGLGHQGAKHLAEALSKGLEESGGKGLKLTHFSAGRNRLENYGACLLANVFAQMGSLEELALYQNGIGIHGPEGMKALAAAISKNTNMRILNLSDNSLKEEGGSEVAKILKSLPHLEELILDDCLIRSRGCRALAHFLEREDIVPNLTRLSLYGNEIKRDAAISLAFALVSKSHLNYLWLNANEFGPSGVKKILQVFGSLNLLPALKAAIISQGEEDEEDEGTDGLRRAFDEDIGEDQEKSDEEEEYDIEDEDEDEEDYDGDYYDDEEETESADEGEDREGEDEELETSFNTVKNMSAKLPGEPATVQTSQGVGTGGFSFLSCLSSLKENQQSAKSGLFANINITGSGTAPPSDGLFGGLGITNLSSGGLFAPPKLGSPSIGLFSTGAASNFNESALLGLVKEAFNDTENDDTITSLVDQVSKQTPPSWKLQCEKLVGSISPESVVRLAFRISQKTSSPACQNLASDLLFAAFSQKSNSGETSFVEPASRAVNWTLLHLDAIKADRSDSLERKIHEETKDQRTMNANVNLVSTLLNRYGDTMSTDVKRPMKFVISLRRNQNAALETLLTTLEGKMSALSL
;
A
#
# COMPACT_ATOMS: atom_id res chain seq x y z
N MET A 1 -18.78 45.43 1.84
CA MET A 1 -17.37 45.18 2.17
C MET A 1 -17.33 44.49 3.52
N ALA A 2 -16.89 43.24 3.56
CA ALA A 2 -16.40 42.59 4.77
C ALA A 2 -14.89 42.40 4.54
N SER A 3 -14.06 43.03 5.36
CA SER A 3 -12.61 42.87 5.30
C SER A 3 -12.22 41.73 6.24
N ASN A 4 -12.06 40.52 5.70
CA ASN A 4 -11.48 39.42 6.48
C ASN A 4 -10.00 39.73 6.79
N ASP A 5 -9.51 39.24 7.93
CA ASP A 5 -8.33 39.77 8.66
C ASP A 5 -6.96 39.82 7.95
N ASN A 6 -6.85 39.30 6.72
CA ASN A 6 -5.59 39.19 5.98
C ASN A 6 -5.26 40.38 5.05
N GLY A 7 -6.02 41.48 5.10
CA GLY A 7 -5.82 42.63 4.22
C GLY A 7 -6.14 42.34 2.74
N GLU A 8 -7.02 41.36 2.50
CA GLU A 8 -7.51 41.02 1.17
C GLU A 8 -8.51 42.06 0.65
N VAL A 9 -8.28 42.56 -0.56
CA VAL A 9 -9.22 43.40 -1.29
C VAL A 9 -9.89 42.53 -2.34
N LEU A 10 -11.04 41.96 -1.97
CA LEU A 10 -11.88 41.13 -2.82
C LEU A 10 -12.92 41.99 -3.55
N VAL A 11 -12.94 41.92 -4.87
CA VAL A 11 -14.09 42.34 -5.70
C VAL A 11 -14.95 41.10 -5.93
N ASP A 12 -16.18 41.11 -5.42
CA ASP A 12 -17.03 39.92 -5.33
C ASP A 12 -18.32 40.04 -6.15
N PHE A 13 -18.52 39.15 -7.11
CA PHE A 13 -19.75 38.99 -7.91
C PHE A 13 -20.40 37.59 -7.77
N ASP A 14 -20.12 36.87 -6.68
CA ASP A 14 -20.70 35.54 -6.37
C ASP A 14 -22.22 35.48 -6.46
N GLY A 15 -22.76 34.37 -6.99
CA GLY A 15 -24.19 34.03 -6.88
C GLY A 15 -25.15 35.03 -7.53
N ARG A 16 -24.66 35.95 -8.37
CA ARG A 16 -25.48 37.04 -8.94
C ARG A 16 -26.19 36.67 -10.24
N SER A 17 -25.89 35.52 -10.84
CA SER A 17 -26.51 35.02 -12.08
C SER A 17 -26.48 36.02 -13.25
N LEU A 18 -25.43 36.84 -13.33
CA LEU A 18 -25.30 37.87 -14.34
C LEU A 18 -24.98 37.24 -15.70
N LYS A 19 -25.82 37.49 -16.70
CA LYS A 19 -25.51 37.18 -18.11
C LYS A 19 -24.69 38.33 -18.70
N ILE A 20 -23.42 38.07 -18.89
CA ILE A 20 -22.42 39.08 -19.28
C ILE A 20 -22.00 38.76 -20.72
N ASP A 21 -22.87 39.04 -21.69
CA ASP A 21 -22.62 38.74 -23.10
C ASP A 21 -21.55 39.65 -23.69
N ASN A 22 -21.66 40.96 -23.42
CA ASN A 22 -20.88 42.01 -24.07
C ASN A 22 -20.34 43.06 -23.09
N GLU A 23 -19.55 44.01 -23.62
CA GLU A 23 -18.90 45.11 -22.87
C GLU A 23 -19.87 45.92 -21.99
N LYS A 24 -21.11 46.16 -22.45
CA LYS A 24 -22.11 46.91 -21.69
C LYS A 24 -22.62 46.14 -20.46
N ASP A 25 -22.72 44.82 -20.56
CA ASP A 25 -23.15 43.97 -19.45
C ASP A 25 -22.01 43.85 -18.42
N ALA A 26 -20.76 43.80 -18.91
CA ALA A 26 -19.55 43.80 -18.10
C ALA A 26 -19.29 45.16 -17.39
N GLU A 27 -19.93 46.25 -17.82
CA GLU A 27 -19.67 47.61 -17.35
C GLU A 27 -19.74 47.74 -15.80
N THR A 28 -20.64 47.00 -15.14
CA THR A 28 -20.76 47.01 -13.67
C THR A 28 -19.57 46.34 -12.99
N ILE A 29 -19.05 45.26 -13.57
CA ILE A 29 -17.88 44.53 -13.07
C ILE A 29 -16.61 45.36 -13.31
N VAL A 30 -16.44 45.88 -14.52
CA VAL A 30 -15.33 46.76 -14.91
C VAL A 30 -15.27 48.00 -14.01
N LYS A 31 -16.41 48.64 -13.69
CA LYS A 31 -16.48 49.79 -12.77
C LYS A 31 -16.02 49.46 -11.35
N GLU A 32 -16.42 48.32 -10.78
CA GLU A 32 -16.00 47.94 -9.43
C GLU A 32 -14.56 47.39 -9.40
N ILE A 33 -14.06 46.75 -10.46
CA ILE A 33 -12.63 46.43 -10.60
C ILE A 33 -11.80 47.73 -10.59
N LYS A 34 -12.10 48.65 -11.54
CA LYS A 34 -11.39 49.95 -11.73
C LYS A 34 -11.40 50.87 -10.50
N LYS A 35 -12.38 50.69 -9.61
CA LYS A 35 -12.52 51.43 -8.34
C LYS A 35 -11.60 50.89 -7.24
N ASN A 36 -10.99 49.72 -7.42
CA ASN A 36 -10.18 49.00 -6.45
C ASN A 36 -8.78 48.67 -7.03
N ASP A 37 -7.95 49.68 -7.29
CA ASP A 37 -6.55 49.52 -7.76
C ASP A 37 -5.70 48.53 -6.92
N LEU A 38 -6.07 48.34 -5.66
CA LEU A 38 -5.43 47.43 -4.70
C LEU A 38 -6.05 46.03 -4.65
N MET A 39 -6.97 45.70 -5.55
CA MET A 39 -7.63 44.38 -5.65
C MET A 39 -6.61 43.25 -5.65
N THR A 40 -6.76 42.33 -4.69
CA THR A 40 -5.95 41.11 -4.57
C THR A 40 -6.71 39.85 -4.97
N ALA A 41 -8.04 39.91 -5.01
CA ALA A 41 -8.90 38.79 -5.39
C ALA A 41 -10.09 39.27 -6.23
N LEU A 42 -10.45 38.50 -7.25
CA LEU A 42 -11.67 38.69 -8.04
C LEU A 42 -12.48 37.39 -8.01
N ARG A 43 -13.75 37.46 -7.60
CA ARG A 43 -14.71 36.36 -7.71
C ARG A 43 -15.80 36.69 -8.74
N LEU A 44 -16.00 35.77 -9.69
CA LEU A 44 -17.02 35.85 -10.74
C LEU A 44 -17.97 34.63 -10.72
N SER A 45 -17.96 33.84 -9.64
CA SER A 45 -18.66 32.57 -9.57
C SER A 45 -20.18 32.65 -9.65
N ALA A 46 -20.81 31.61 -10.22
CA ALA A 46 -22.25 31.52 -10.51
C ALA A 46 -22.77 32.68 -11.38
N ASN A 47 -22.12 32.89 -12.52
CA ASN A 47 -22.49 33.88 -13.57
C ASN A 47 -22.29 33.27 -14.98
N THR A 48 -22.70 34.00 -16.04
CA THR A 48 -22.63 33.52 -17.43
C THR A 48 -21.84 34.50 -18.30
N VAL A 49 -20.51 34.37 -18.32
CA VAL A 49 -19.59 35.29 -19.03
C VAL A 49 -19.37 34.85 -20.48
N GLY A 50 -19.60 35.76 -21.44
CA GLY A 50 -19.35 35.58 -22.87
C GLY A 50 -17.99 36.12 -23.30
N ALA A 51 -17.59 35.85 -24.55
CA ALA A 51 -16.26 36.24 -25.05
C ALA A 51 -16.01 37.77 -25.01
N ASP A 52 -16.96 38.60 -25.44
CA ASP A 52 -16.83 40.06 -25.41
C ASP A 52 -16.95 40.65 -24.00
N GLY A 53 -17.80 40.05 -23.15
CA GLY A 53 -17.85 40.36 -21.72
C GLY A 53 -16.52 40.07 -21.00
N ALA A 54 -15.94 38.90 -21.26
CA ALA A 54 -14.62 38.50 -20.77
C ALA A 54 -13.49 39.37 -21.32
N LYS A 55 -13.62 39.86 -22.56
CA LYS A 55 -12.71 40.86 -23.15
C LYS A 55 -12.73 42.16 -22.36
N ALA A 56 -13.90 42.73 -22.07
CA ALA A 56 -14.00 43.96 -21.28
C ALA A 56 -13.42 43.80 -19.86
N ILE A 57 -13.65 42.66 -19.21
CA ILE A 57 -13.05 42.33 -17.90
C ILE A 57 -11.53 42.18 -18.02
N GLY A 58 -11.04 41.46 -19.03
CA GLY A 58 -9.60 41.24 -19.27
C GLY A 58 -8.84 42.53 -19.59
N ASP A 59 -9.42 43.41 -20.41
CA ASP A 59 -8.82 44.69 -20.77
C ASP A 59 -8.66 45.63 -19.55
N GLU A 60 -9.54 45.55 -18.53
CA GLU A 60 -9.38 46.26 -17.25
C GLU A 60 -8.43 45.52 -16.28
N LEU A 61 -8.45 44.18 -16.25
CA LEU A 61 -7.52 43.38 -15.45
C LEU A 61 -6.04 43.64 -15.81
N ALA A 62 -5.76 44.09 -17.03
CA ALA A 62 -4.43 44.52 -17.47
C ALA A 62 -3.77 45.59 -16.58
N PHE A 63 -4.53 46.35 -15.78
CA PHE A 63 -3.99 47.34 -14.84
C PHE A 63 -3.76 46.80 -13.42
N HIS A 64 -4.29 45.61 -13.10
CA HIS A 64 -4.48 45.12 -11.72
C HIS A 64 -3.38 44.16 -11.25
N LYS A 65 -2.11 44.62 -11.30
CA LYS A 65 -0.91 43.86 -10.90
C LYS A 65 -0.90 43.25 -9.49
N ASN A 66 -1.81 43.71 -8.61
CA ASN A 66 -1.92 43.27 -7.22
C ASN A 66 -2.72 41.96 -7.07
N LEU A 67 -3.38 41.51 -8.14
CA LEU A 67 -4.20 40.30 -8.18
C LEU A 67 -3.37 39.05 -7.86
N LYS A 68 -3.92 38.22 -6.96
CA LYS A 68 -3.34 36.96 -6.46
C LYS A 68 -4.30 35.78 -6.56
N ARG A 69 -5.62 36.03 -6.54
CA ARG A 69 -6.65 34.99 -6.49
C ARG A 69 -7.71 35.21 -7.57
N CYS A 70 -7.92 34.20 -8.40
CA CYS A 70 -8.98 34.18 -9.40
C CYS A 70 -10.00 33.11 -9.01
N LEU A 71 -11.18 33.51 -8.56
CA LEU A 71 -12.25 32.62 -8.13
C LEU A 71 -13.34 32.61 -9.21
N PHE A 72 -13.17 31.73 -10.18
CA PHE A 72 -13.85 31.70 -11.47
C PHE A 72 -14.62 30.38 -11.70
N SER A 73 -15.06 29.72 -10.62
CA SER A 73 -15.89 28.52 -10.70
C SER A 73 -17.30 28.84 -11.20
N ASP A 74 -17.93 27.96 -12.00
CA ASP A 74 -19.27 28.20 -12.58
C ASP A 74 -19.45 29.62 -13.18
N MET A 75 -18.57 30.01 -14.10
CA MET A 75 -18.65 31.31 -14.81
C MET A 75 -19.12 31.18 -16.28
N PHE A 76 -19.35 29.95 -16.76
CA PHE A 76 -19.70 29.64 -18.15
C PHE A 76 -21.00 28.84 -18.31
N THR A 77 -21.81 28.65 -17.25
CA THR A 77 -23.10 27.96 -17.36
C THR A 77 -24.00 28.63 -18.40
N GLY A 78 -24.47 27.84 -19.38
CA GLY A 78 -25.28 28.30 -20.52
C GLY A 78 -24.50 28.81 -21.74
N ARG A 79 -23.15 28.75 -21.74
CA ARG A 79 -22.32 29.11 -22.92
C ARG A 79 -22.09 27.93 -23.85
N LEU A 80 -21.79 28.24 -25.11
CA LEU A 80 -21.23 27.27 -26.05
C LEU A 80 -19.75 27.02 -25.72
N VAL A 81 -19.29 25.77 -25.84
CA VAL A 81 -17.89 25.37 -25.58
C VAL A 81 -16.89 26.22 -26.38
N ASP A 82 -17.29 26.63 -27.59
CA ASP A 82 -16.49 27.45 -28.50
C ASP A 82 -16.35 28.92 -28.05
N GLU A 83 -17.21 29.43 -27.15
CA GLU A 83 -17.05 30.74 -26.49
C GLU A 83 -16.03 30.69 -25.33
N ILE A 84 -15.90 29.54 -24.66
CA ILE A 84 -15.15 29.39 -23.40
C ILE A 84 -13.65 29.66 -23.60
N ALA A 85 -13.01 29.05 -24.60
CA ALA A 85 -11.59 29.25 -24.84
C ALA A 85 -11.24 30.70 -25.24
N PRO A 86 -11.99 31.39 -26.13
CA PRO A 86 -11.85 32.84 -26.33
C PRO A 86 -12.01 33.66 -25.06
N ALA A 87 -13.06 33.42 -24.26
CA ALA A 87 -13.31 34.16 -23.02
C ALA A 87 -12.16 33.99 -22.00
N LEU A 88 -11.71 32.76 -21.78
CA LEU A 88 -10.55 32.46 -20.93
C LEU A 88 -9.27 33.14 -21.44
N ARG A 89 -9.02 33.18 -22.76
CA ARG A 89 -7.85 33.87 -23.34
C ARG A 89 -7.87 35.37 -23.08
N HIS A 90 -9.04 36.00 -23.15
CA HIS A 90 -9.18 37.42 -22.86
C HIS A 90 -8.82 37.75 -21.40
N VAL A 91 -9.41 37.02 -20.45
CA VAL A 91 -9.11 37.20 -19.02
C VAL A 91 -7.64 36.85 -18.71
N SER A 92 -7.15 35.74 -19.25
CA SER A 92 -5.74 35.31 -19.15
C SER A 92 -4.76 36.36 -19.64
N LYS A 93 -5.03 36.95 -20.82
CA LYS A 93 -4.19 38.01 -21.41
C LYS A 93 -4.15 39.26 -20.53
N GLY A 94 -5.28 39.67 -19.96
CA GLY A 94 -5.34 40.76 -18.97
C GLY A 94 -4.44 40.50 -17.78
N ILE A 95 -4.60 39.34 -17.14
CA ILE A 95 -3.78 38.89 -16.00
C ILE A 95 -2.29 38.89 -16.36
N MET A 96 -1.90 38.31 -17.50
CA MET A 96 -0.49 38.26 -17.93
C MET A 96 0.10 39.66 -18.20
N ILE A 97 -0.65 40.56 -18.86
CA ILE A 97 -0.20 41.93 -19.15
C ILE A 97 0.03 42.73 -17.87
N SER A 98 -0.82 42.53 -16.85
CA SER A 98 -0.71 43.25 -15.57
C SER A 98 0.56 42.92 -14.77
N GLY A 99 1.24 41.81 -15.08
CA GLY A 99 2.34 41.29 -14.27
C GLY A 99 1.89 40.74 -12.91
N ALA A 100 0.60 40.44 -12.75
CA ALA A 100 0.03 39.80 -11.56
C ALA A 100 0.78 38.51 -11.20
N ARG A 101 0.77 38.18 -9.91
CA ARG A 101 1.48 37.01 -9.36
C ARG A 101 0.49 36.17 -8.59
N LEU A 102 -0.18 35.29 -9.35
CA LEU A 102 -1.24 34.44 -8.83
C LEU A 102 -0.69 33.43 -7.83
N VAL A 103 -1.52 33.11 -6.85
CA VAL A 103 -1.32 32.17 -5.74
C VAL A 103 -2.46 31.14 -5.74
N GLU A 104 -3.68 31.54 -6.14
CA GLU A 104 -4.83 30.65 -6.28
C GLU A 104 -5.58 30.91 -7.60
N ILE A 105 -5.94 29.82 -8.28
CA ILE A 105 -6.88 29.79 -9.40
C ILE A 105 -7.91 28.71 -9.10
N ASP A 106 -9.18 29.09 -9.06
CA ASP A 106 -10.31 28.18 -9.08
C ASP A 106 -11.09 28.35 -10.37
N LEU A 107 -11.24 27.27 -11.13
CA LEU A 107 -11.96 27.21 -12.40
C LEU A 107 -12.98 26.06 -12.38
N SER A 108 -13.33 25.55 -11.20
CA SER A 108 -14.20 24.37 -11.04
C SER A 108 -15.59 24.57 -11.66
N ASP A 109 -16.29 23.49 -11.99
CA ASP A 109 -17.70 23.51 -12.43
C ASP A 109 -17.94 24.32 -13.72
N ASN A 110 -16.91 24.44 -14.57
CA ASN A 110 -17.00 25.03 -15.90
C ASN A 110 -16.80 23.94 -16.96
N ALA A 111 -17.77 23.72 -17.84
CA ALA A 111 -17.75 22.68 -18.88
C ALA A 111 -16.74 22.96 -20.04
N PHE A 112 -15.45 23.03 -19.72
CA PHE A 112 -14.36 23.28 -20.67
C PHE A 112 -14.26 22.15 -21.71
N GLY A 113 -14.24 20.90 -21.25
CA GLY A 113 -13.74 19.78 -22.04
C GLY A 113 -12.31 20.01 -22.57
N PRO A 114 -11.87 19.19 -23.55
CA PRO A 114 -10.56 19.37 -24.18
C PRO A 114 -10.47 20.63 -25.06
N ARG A 115 -11.61 21.20 -25.50
CA ARG A 115 -11.67 22.38 -26.39
C ARG A 115 -11.66 23.72 -25.64
N GLY A 116 -12.16 23.76 -24.40
CA GLY A 116 -12.15 24.96 -23.55
C GLY A 116 -10.85 25.17 -22.77
N VAL A 117 -10.22 24.09 -22.28
CA VAL A 117 -9.01 24.19 -21.41
C VAL A 117 -7.80 24.84 -22.11
N VAL A 118 -7.71 24.76 -23.44
CA VAL A 118 -6.72 25.50 -24.26
C VAL A 118 -6.91 27.02 -24.25
N GLY A 119 -7.89 27.53 -23.50
CA GLY A 119 -8.04 28.95 -23.17
C GLY A 119 -7.17 29.43 -22.01
N VAL A 120 -6.69 28.52 -21.15
CA VAL A 120 -5.94 28.83 -19.91
C VAL A 120 -4.51 28.25 -19.88
N THR A 121 -4.14 27.40 -20.84
CA THR A 121 -2.80 26.79 -20.93
C THR A 121 -1.65 27.81 -21.03
N GLU A 122 -1.85 28.93 -21.73
CA GLU A 122 -0.86 30.02 -21.83
C GLU A 122 -0.65 30.70 -20.46
N LEU A 123 -1.74 30.98 -19.73
CA LEU A 123 -1.68 31.57 -18.39
C LEU A 123 -0.93 30.67 -17.41
N LEU A 124 -1.23 29.36 -17.39
CA LEU A 124 -0.57 28.38 -16.52
C LEU A 124 0.92 28.22 -16.83
N SER A 125 1.32 28.37 -18.09
CA SER A 125 2.72 28.39 -18.51
C SER A 125 3.43 29.68 -18.10
N SER A 126 2.70 30.80 -18.00
CA SER A 126 3.28 32.14 -17.91
C SER A 126 3.92 32.50 -16.55
N PRO A 127 4.78 33.54 -16.51
CA PRO A 127 5.30 34.11 -15.26
C PRO A 127 4.26 34.60 -14.25
N ALA A 128 2.98 34.74 -14.62
CA ALA A 128 1.90 35.06 -13.69
C ALA A 128 1.54 33.88 -12.77
N CYS A 129 1.71 32.64 -13.24
CA CYS A 129 1.47 31.41 -12.46
C CYS A 129 2.73 30.85 -11.78
N PHE A 130 3.91 31.48 -11.91
CA PHE A 130 5.13 30.99 -11.25
C PHE A 130 5.05 31.03 -9.71
N THR A 131 4.08 31.76 -9.12
CA THR A 131 3.77 31.77 -7.68
C THR A 131 2.56 30.93 -7.29
N LEU A 132 1.91 30.26 -8.26
CA LEU A 132 0.66 29.53 -8.04
C LEU A 132 0.88 28.38 -7.05
N LYS A 133 0.00 28.31 -6.05
CA LYS A 133 0.00 27.33 -4.96
C LYS A 133 -1.24 26.44 -4.98
N ILE A 134 -2.39 27.02 -5.30
CA ILE A 134 -3.68 26.34 -5.34
C ILE A 134 -4.20 26.39 -6.77
N LEU A 135 -4.50 25.23 -7.34
CA LEU A 135 -5.17 25.10 -8.63
C LEU A 135 -6.34 24.12 -8.51
N ARG A 136 -7.57 24.63 -8.61
CA ARG A 136 -8.79 23.82 -8.64
C ARG A 136 -9.42 23.85 -10.02
N MET A 137 -9.68 22.66 -10.54
CA MET A 137 -10.18 22.40 -11.89
C MET A 137 -11.21 21.26 -11.86
N ASN A 138 -12.02 21.17 -10.79
CA ASN A 138 -12.98 20.07 -10.62
C ASN A 138 -14.14 20.21 -11.61
N ASN A 139 -14.77 19.10 -12.00
CA ASN A 139 -16.03 19.08 -12.77
C ASN A 139 -15.96 19.91 -14.08
N GLN A 140 -14.87 19.78 -14.84
CA GLN A 140 -14.67 20.48 -16.12
C GLN A 140 -14.87 19.59 -17.35
N GLY A 141 -15.07 18.28 -17.16
CA GLY A 141 -15.24 17.31 -18.25
C GLY A 141 -14.01 17.17 -19.16
N LEU A 142 -12.80 17.48 -18.65
CA LEU A 142 -11.56 17.56 -19.43
C LEU A 142 -11.31 16.35 -20.33
N GLY A 143 -11.59 15.15 -19.84
CA GLY A 143 -11.17 13.89 -20.44
C GLY A 143 -9.66 13.72 -20.47
N HIS A 144 -9.21 12.56 -20.94
CA HIS A 144 -7.78 12.27 -21.11
C HIS A 144 -7.05 13.27 -22.06
N GLN A 145 -7.75 13.89 -23.01
CA GLN A 145 -7.17 14.94 -23.87
C GLN A 145 -7.09 16.32 -23.18
N GLY A 146 -8.05 16.71 -22.36
CA GLY A 146 -7.93 17.94 -21.56
C GLY A 146 -6.85 17.81 -20.49
N ALA A 147 -6.73 16.62 -19.89
CA ALA A 147 -5.64 16.27 -18.99
C ALA A 147 -4.25 16.42 -19.66
N LYS A 148 -4.12 16.06 -20.93
CA LYS A 148 -2.89 16.26 -21.71
C LYS A 148 -2.52 17.73 -21.84
N HIS A 149 -3.43 18.57 -22.33
CA HIS A 149 -3.18 20.02 -22.48
C HIS A 149 -2.83 20.68 -21.14
N LEU A 150 -3.46 20.25 -20.04
CA LEU A 150 -3.14 20.70 -18.68
C LEU A 150 -1.73 20.26 -18.25
N ALA A 151 -1.38 18.98 -18.42
CA ALA A 151 -0.07 18.45 -18.06
C ALA A 151 1.06 19.10 -18.88
N GLU A 152 0.84 19.35 -20.18
CA GLU A 152 1.78 20.08 -21.04
C GLU A 152 1.99 21.52 -20.58
N ALA A 153 0.91 22.25 -20.27
CA ALA A 153 0.99 23.62 -19.77
C ALA A 153 1.69 23.72 -18.40
N LEU A 154 1.40 22.80 -17.47
CA LEU A 154 2.04 22.76 -16.17
C LEU A 154 3.52 22.34 -16.26
N SER A 155 3.86 21.42 -17.18
CA SER A 155 5.26 21.06 -17.46
C SER A 155 6.04 22.26 -18.01
N LYS A 156 5.46 22.95 -18.99
CA LYS A 156 6.05 24.14 -19.61
C LYS A 156 6.24 25.27 -18.60
N GLY A 157 5.25 25.56 -17.75
CA GLY A 157 5.38 26.58 -16.71
C GLY A 157 6.42 26.24 -15.64
N LEU A 158 6.62 24.95 -15.34
CA LEU A 158 7.71 24.50 -14.48
C LEU A 158 9.08 24.71 -15.17
N GLU A 159 9.20 24.39 -16.46
CA GLU A 159 10.40 24.60 -17.27
C GLU A 159 10.77 26.09 -17.42
N GLU A 160 9.84 26.94 -17.87
CA GLU A 160 10.08 28.39 -18.05
C GLU A 160 10.40 29.10 -16.73
N SER A 161 9.96 28.54 -15.59
CA SER A 161 10.34 29.02 -14.24
C SER A 161 11.72 28.54 -13.76
N GLY A 162 12.46 27.77 -14.58
CA GLY A 162 13.73 27.15 -14.21
C GLY A 162 13.60 26.11 -13.09
N GLY A 163 12.46 25.41 -13.02
CA GLY A 163 12.13 24.42 -12.00
C GLY A 163 11.83 25.00 -10.60
N LYS A 164 11.76 26.33 -10.46
CA LYS A 164 11.65 27.04 -9.16
C LYS A 164 10.28 27.66 -8.91
N GLY A 165 9.54 27.97 -9.96
CA GLY A 165 8.15 28.42 -9.88
C GLY A 165 7.15 27.27 -10.05
N LEU A 166 5.86 27.62 -10.09
CA LEU A 166 4.73 26.71 -10.28
C LEU A 166 4.76 25.51 -9.30
N LYS A 167 5.21 25.78 -8.07
CA LYS A 167 5.28 24.78 -6.98
C LYS A 167 3.93 24.71 -6.28
N LEU A 168 2.95 24.12 -6.97
CA LEU A 168 1.63 23.80 -6.43
C LEU A 168 1.77 23.03 -5.12
N THR A 169 0.99 23.44 -4.12
CA THR A 169 0.80 22.71 -2.86
C THR A 169 -0.56 22.05 -2.82
N HIS A 170 -1.60 22.65 -3.43
CA HIS A 170 -2.95 22.08 -3.48
C HIS A 170 -3.36 21.92 -4.95
N PHE A 171 -3.71 20.70 -5.36
CA PHE A 171 -4.28 20.43 -6.68
C PHE A 171 -5.53 19.57 -6.59
N SER A 172 -6.65 20.07 -7.14
CA SER A 172 -7.89 19.30 -7.25
C SER A 172 -8.41 19.31 -8.68
N ALA A 173 -8.62 18.13 -9.25
CA ALA A 173 -9.20 17.96 -10.60
C ALA A 173 -10.16 16.77 -10.64
N GLY A 174 -11.04 16.66 -9.63
CA GLY A 174 -12.07 15.64 -9.60
C GLY A 174 -13.13 15.80 -10.70
N ARG A 175 -13.95 14.77 -10.96
CA ARG A 175 -15.08 14.81 -11.92
C ARG A 175 -14.67 15.19 -13.36
N ASN A 176 -13.52 14.71 -13.82
CA ASN A 176 -12.95 15.11 -15.12
C ASN A 176 -12.77 13.97 -16.12
N ARG A 177 -13.00 12.71 -15.73
CA ARG A 177 -12.67 11.53 -16.55
C ARG A 177 -11.23 11.57 -17.06
N LEU A 178 -10.28 11.86 -16.17
CA LEU A 178 -8.85 11.83 -16.50
C LEU A 178 -8.42 10.43 -16.93
N GLU A 179 -9.04 9.38 -16.36
CA GLU A 179 -8.76 7.96 -16.61
C GLU A 179 -7.26 7.64 -16.39
N ASN A 180 -6.80 6.44 -16.75
CA ASN A 180 -5.39 6.07 -16.55
C ASN A 180 -4.42 6.97 -17.32
N TYR A 181 -4.78 7.41 -18.53
CA TYR A 181 -3.90 8.22 -19.39
C TYR A 181 -3.66 9.62 -18.81
N GLY A 182 -4.72 10.32 -18.39
CA GLY A 182 -4.61 11.64 -17.77
C GLY A 182 -3.89 11.59 -16.42
N ALA A 183 -4.15 10.54 -15.62
CA ALA A 183 -3.42 10.30 -14.37
C ALA A 183 -1.91 10.12 -14.60
N CYS A 184 -1.50 9.30 -15.60
CA CYS A 184 -0.10 9.11 -15.94
C CYS A 184 0.59 10.41 -16.41
N LEU A 185 -0.09 11.24 -17.21
CA LEU A 185 0.48 12.52 -17.66
C LEU A 185 0.67 13.50 -16.50
N LEU A 186 -0.35 13.69 -15.65
CA LEU A 186 -0.27 14.57 -14.48
C LEU A 186 0.75 14.08 -13.44
N ALA A 187 0.86 12.76 -13.23
CA ALA A 187 1.86 12.16 -12.35
C ALA A 187 3.29 12.55 -12.74
N ASN A 188 3.62 12.58 -14.03
CA ASN A 188 4.94 13.02 -14.51
C ASN A 188 5.25 14.49 -14.17
N VAL A 189 4.23 15.35 -14.06
CA VAL A 189 4.39 16.74 -13.63
C VAL A 189 4.56 16.83 -12.11
N PHE A 190 3.69 16.17 -11.33
CA PHE A 190 3.75 16.18 -9.87
C PHE A 190 5.04 15.56 -9.33
N ALA A 191 5.61 14.58 -10.06
CA ALA A 191 6.91 13.97 -9.80
C ALA A 191 8.11 14.90 -10.03
N GLN A 192 7.92 16.06 -10.67
CA GLN A 192 8.91 17.13 -10.86
C GLN A 192 8.61 18.38 -10.01
N MET A 193 7.35 18.60 -9.67
CA MET A 193 6.96 19.63 -8.70
C MET A 193 7.51 19.32 -7.30
N GLY A 194 7.22 18.13 -6.76
CA GLY A 194 7.74 17.69 -5.46
C GLY A 194 7.33 18.59 -4.29
N SER A 195 6.17 19.23 -4.40
CA SER A 195 5.69 20.29 -3.50
C SER A 195 4.22 20.15 -3.08
N LEU A 196 3.52 19.09 -3.49
CA LEU A 196 2.14 18.87 -3.11
C LEU A 196 2.01 18.53 -1.61
N GLU A 197 1.02 19.17 -1.01
CA GLU A 197 0.52 19.00 0.36
C GLU A 197 -0.94 18.46 0.31
N GLU A 198 -1.70 18.78 -0.74
CA GLU A 198 -3.04 18.22 -0.99
C GLU A 198 -3.20 17.78 -2.45
N LEU A 199 -3.74 16.57 -2.65
CA LEU A 199 -4.07 16.02 -3.96
C LEU A 199 -5.47 15.38 -3.96
N ALA A 200 -6.39 15.96 -4.73
CA ALA A 200 -7.76 15.47 -4.88
C ALA A 200 -8.09 15.13 -6.35
N LEU A 201 -8.24 13.83 -6.65
CA LEU A 201 -8.49 13.30 -8.00
C LEU A 201 -9.76 12.43 -8.07
N TYR A 202 -10.75 12.71 -7.22
CA TYR A 202 -11.98 11.93 -7.10
C TYR A 202 -12.82 11.88 -8.40
N GLN A 203 -13.64 10.86 -8.61
CA GLN A 203 -14.56 10.75 -9.76
C GLN A 203 -13.87 10.89 -11.13
N ASN A 204 -12.83 10.07 -11.37
CA ASN A 204 -12.00 10.17 -12.58
C ASN A 204 -11.80 8.87 -13.37
N GLY A 205 -12.34 7.73 -12.92
CA GLY A 205 -12.16 6.44 -13.60
C GLY A 205 -10.73 5.90 -13.58
N ILE A 206 -9.87 6.39 -12.67
CA ILE A 206 -8.50 5.88 -12.50
C ILE A 206 -8.60 4.43 -12.00
N GLY A 207 -7.83 3.50 -12.59
CA GLY A 207 -7.92 2.07 -12.28
C GLY A 207 -8.90 1.27 -13.17
N ILE A 208 -9.80 1.94 -13.92
CA ILE A 208 -10.88 1.26 -14.67
C ILE A 208 -10.35 0.24 -15.68
N HIS A 209 -9.30 0.59 -16.43
CA HIS A 209 -8.66 -0.26 -17.44
C HIS A 209 -7.39 -0.98 -16.95
N GLY A 210 -7.08 -0.91 -15.66
CA GLY A 210 -5.86 -1.49 -15.07
C GLY A 210 -5.19 -0.56 -14.06
N PRO A 211 -4.17 -1.03 -13.34
CA PRO A 211 -3.53 -0.31 -12.23
C PRO A 211 -2.57 0.82 -12.66
N GLU A 212 -2.36 1.05 -13.96
CA GLU A 212 -1.27 1.89 -14.51
C GLU A 212 -1.34 3.34 -14.01
N GLY A 213 -2.53 3.93 -14.01
CA GLY A 213 -2.74 5.31 -13.52
C GLY A 213 -2.39 5.44 -12.04
N MET A 214 -2.75 4.44 -11.23
CA MET A 214 -2.40 4.43 -9.80
C MET A 214 -0.91 4.14 -9.57
N LYS A 215 -0.28 3.26 -10.36
CA LYS A 215 1.17 3.00 -10.31
C LYS A 215 1.97 4.28 -10.65
N ALA A 216 1.54 5.04 -11.65
CA ALA A 216 2.14 6.33 -11.98
C ALA A 216 1.95 7.38 -10.86
N LEU A 217 0.72 7.54 -10.36
CA LEU A 217 0.42 8.44 -9.25
C LEU A 217 1.20 8.07 -7.98
N ALA A 218 1.32 6.78 -7.64
CA ALA A 218 2.10 6.30 -6.50
C ALA A 218 3.60 6.70 -6.59
N ALA A 219 4.19 6.59 -7.79
CA ALA A 219 5.56 7.03 -8.05
C ALA A 219 5.74 8.55 -7.97
N ALA A 220 4.70 9.33 -8.27
CA ALA A 220 4.71 10.79 -8.14
C ALA A 220 4.47 11.26 -6.70
N ILE A 221 3.46 10.71 -6.02
CA ILE A 221 3.10 11.01 -4.62
C ILE A 221 4.28 10.67 -3.70
N SER A 222 5.02 9.59 -3.96
CA SER A 222 6.25 9.24 -3.21
C SER A 222 7.38 10.29 -3.27
N LYS A 223 7.30 11.28 -4.17
CA LYS A 223 8.23 12.42 -4.24
C LYS A 223 7.68 13.71 -3.62
N ASN A 224 6.42 13.69 -3.16
CA ASN A 224 5.73 14.81 -2.52
C ASN A 224 5.57 14.47 -1.03
N THR A 225 6.69 14.41 -0.31
CA THR A 225 6.76 13.93 1.09
C THR A 225 5.99 14.79 2.09
N ASN A 226 5.57 15.98 1.69
CA ASN A 226 4.78 16.92 2.48
C ASN A 226 3.27 16.69 2.34
N MET A 227 2.82 15.65 1.63
CA MET A 227 1.40 15.32 1.47
C MET A 227 0.72 15.16 2.84
N ARG A 228 -0.33 15.95 3.05
CA ARG A 228 -1.24 15.95 4.20
C ARG A 228 -2.58 15.33 3.85
N ILE A 229 -3.15 15.67 2.69
CA ILE A 229 -4.46 15.16 2.23
C ILE A 229 -4.31 14.43 0.89
N LEU A 230 -4.72 13.16 0.85
CA LEU A 230 -4.83 12.38 -0.37
C LEU A 230 -6.27 11.88 -0.54
N ASN A 231 -7.00 12.44 -1.52
CA ASN A 231 -8.36 12.02 -1.87
C ASN A 231 -8.39 11.45 -3.29
N LEU A 232 -8.69 10.16 -3.40
CA LEU A 232 -8.78 9.41 -4.66
C LEU A 232 -10.17 8.79 -4.87
N SER A 233 -11.19 9.25 -4.14
CA SER A 233 -12.50 8.60 -4.03
C SER A 233 -13.24 8.44 -5.37
N ASP A 234 -14.10 7.43 -5.50
CA ASP A 234 -14.84 7.10 -6.73
C ASP A 234 -13.89 7.02 -7.95
N ASN A 235 -12.94 6.10 -7.82
CA ASN A 235 -12.04 5.67 -8.87
C ASN A 235 -11.88 4.16 -8.73
N SER A 236 -11.99 3.40 -9.83
CA SER A 236 -11.95 1.94 -9.82
C SER A 236 -10.55 1.35 -9.55
N LEU A 237 -9.90 1.76 -8.47
CA LEU A 237 -8.52 1.40 -8.08
C LEU A 237 -8.35 -0.12 -7.91
N LYS A 238 -9.38 -0.80 -7.41
CA LYS A 238 -9.40 -2.24 -7.12
C LYS A 238 -8.32 -2.64 -6.10
N GLU A 239 -8.21 -3.93 -5.84
CA GLU A 239 -7.21 -4.51 -4.91
C GLU A 239 -5.77 -4.09 -5.21
N GLU A 240 -5.39 -4.03 -6.49
CA GLU A 240 -4.04 -3.62 -6.89
C GLU A 240 -3.79 -2.15 -6.60
N GLY A 241 -4.71 -1.25 -6.96
CA GLY A 241 -4.56 0.17 -6.69
C GLY A 241 -4.53 0.46 -5.19
N GLY A 242 -5.40 -0.17 -4.39
CA GLY A 242 -5.34 -0.10 -2.93
C GLY A 242 -4.01 -0.60 -2.36
N SER A 243 -3.42 -1.64 -2.96
CA SER A 243 -2.09 -2.15 -2.59
C SER A 243 -0.94 -1.20 -2.97
N GLU A 244 -1.05 -0.47 -4.08
CA GLU A 244 -0.10 0.61 -4.42
C GLU A 244 -0.26 1.83 -3.50
N VAL A 245 -1.48 2.18 -3.07
CA VAL A 245 -1.71 3.23 -2.06
C VAL A 245 -1.10 2.84 -0.70
N ALA A 246 -1.23 1.58 -0.28
CA ALA A 246 -0.59 1.12 0.96
C ALA A 246 0.95 1.23 0.92
N LYS A 247 1.58 0.84 -0.20
CA LYS A 247 3.04 0.92 -0.41
C LYS A 247 3.62 2.34 -0.25
N ILE A 248 2.85 3.39 -0.55
CA ILE A 248 3.35 4.77 -0.50
C ILE A 248 3.22 5.45 0.86
N LEU A 249 2.45 4.89 1.81
CA LEU A 249 2.25 5.50 3.14
C LEU A 249 3.58 5.75 3.88
N LYS A 250 4.56 4.84 3.71
CA LYS A 250 5.93 4.98 4.25
C LYS A 250 6.71 6.21 3.72
N SER A 251 6.26 6.81 2.62
CA SER A 251 6.87 7.98 1.98
C SER A 251 6.21 9.30 2.43
N LEU A 252 5.11 9.23 3.20
CA LEU A 252 4.24 10.37 3.52
C LEU A 252 4.15 10.57 5.06
N PRO A 253 5.26 10.94 5.74
CA PRO A 253 5.27 11.10 7.20
C PRO A 253 4.33 12.20 7.72
N HIS A 254 3.89 13.10 6.84
CA HIS A 254 2.99 14.22 7.14
C HIS A 254 1.53 13.96 6.73
N LEU A 255 1.16 12.74 6.32
CA LEU A 255 -0.22 12.44 5.95
C LEU A 255 -1.14 12.51 7.17
N GLU A 256 -2.18 13.32 7.05
CA GLU A 256 -3.23 13.57 8.03
C GLU A 256 -4.55 12.96 7.56
N GLU A 257 -4.89 13.06 6.27
CA GLU A 257 -6.13 12.54 5.71
C GLU A 257 -5.88 11.60 4.51
N LEU A 258 -6.46 10.40 4.59
CA LEU A 258 -6.51 9.41 3.50
C LEU A 258 -7.97 9.08 3.19
N ILE A 259 -8.43 9.48 2.00
CA ILE A 259 -9.81 9.35 1.56
C ILE A 259 -9.85 8.51 0.28
N LEU A 260 -10.34 7.28 0.39
CA LEU A 260 -10.39 6.27 -0.68
C LEU A 260 -11.82 5.74 -0.85
N ASP A 261 -12.83 6.57 -0.62
CA ASP A 261 -14.24 6.18 -0.67
C ASP A 261 -14.62 5.67 -2.08
N ASP A 262 -15.48 4.66 -2.19
CA ASP A 262 -15.92 4.04 -3.46
C ASP A 262 -14.78 3.54 -4.38
N CYS A 263 -13.60 3.21 -3.82
CA CYS A 263 -12.43 2.79 -4.61
C CYS A 263 -12.36 1.30 -4.99
N LEU A 264 -13.32 0.49 -4.55
CA LEU A 264 -13.37 -0.98 -4.71
C LEU A 264 -12.09 -1.70 -4.24
N ILE A 265 -11.38 -1.20 -3.23
CA ILE A 265 -10.08 -1.77 -2.81
C ILE A 265 -10.19 -3.19 -2.23
N ARG A 266 -11.40 -3.59 -1.83
CA ARG A 266 -11.76 -4.91 -1.27
C ARG A 266 -10.98 -5.27 0.00
N SER A 267 -11.29 -6.45 0.49
CA SER A 267 -10.63 -7.05 1.66
C SER A 267 -9.09 -7.15 1.50
N ARG A 268 -8.56 -7.34 0.28
CA ARG A 268 -7.11 -7.43 0.05
C ARG A 268 -6.41 -6.07 0.09
N GLY A 269 -6.97 -5.03 -0.54
CA GLY A 269 -6.45 -3.66 -0.44
C GLY A 269 -6.55 -3.12 0.99
N CYS A 270 -7.66 -3.41 1.68
CA CYS A 270 -7.82 -3.11 3.11
C CYS A 270 -6.77 -3.83 3.98
N ARG A 271 -6.51 -5.14 3.77
CA ARG A 271 -5.42 -5.87 4.45
C ARG A 271 -4.04 -5.27 4.17
N ALA A 272 -3.79 -4.80 2.94
CA ALA A 272 -2.54 -4.12 2.59
C ALA A 272 -2.38 -2.78 3.34
N LEU A 273 -3.42 -1.94 3.37
CA LEU A 273 -3.44 -0.71 4.18
C LEU A 273 -3.20 -1.01 5.66
N ALA A 274 -3.92 -2.00 6.21
CA ALA A 274 -3.79 -2.40 7.61
C ALA A 274 -2.34 -2.79 7.97
N HIS A 275 -1.62 -3.55 7.11
CA HIS A 275 -0.23 -3.88 7.41
C HIS A 275 0.68 -2.64 7.51
N PHE A 276 0.56 -1.67 6.60
CA PHE A 276 1.36 -0.44 6.68
C PHE A 276 0.93 0.47 7.83
N LEU A 277 -0.36 0.47 8.19
CA LEU A 277 -0.91 1.28 9.29
C LEU A 277 -0.62 0.71 10.69
N GLU A 278 -0.38 -0.59 10.82
CA GLU A 278 -0.04 -1.26 12.10
C GLU A 278 1.18 -0.62 12.76
N ARG A 279 2.19 -0.30 11.96
CA ARG A 279 3.45 0.34 12.41
C ARG A 279 3.24 1.77 12.90
N GLU A 280 3.78 2.07 14.09
CA GLU A 280 3.71 3.41 14.71
C GLU A 280 4.40 4.50 13.85
N ASP A 281 5.48 4.16 13.15
CA ASP A 281 6.32 5.12 12.41
C ASP A 281 5.77 5.52 11.03
N ILE A 282 4.73 4.85 10.54
CA ILE A 282 4.09 5.12 9.24
C ILE A 282 2.82 5.93 9.46
N VAL A 283 2.69 7.05 8.74
CA VAL A 283 1.60 8.05 8.86
C VAL A 283 1.18 8.36 10.31
N PRO A 284 2.12 8.75 11.20
CA PRO A 284 1.83 8.93 12.63
C PRO A 284 0.81 10.05 12.90
N ASN A 285 0.67 11.01 11.98
CA ASN A 285 -0.22 12.17 12.08
C ASN A 285 -1.63 11.91 11.52
N LEU A 286 -1.95 10.69 11.08
CA LEU A 286 -3.24 10.35 10.45
C LEU A 286 -4.42 10.66 11.38
N THR A 287 -5.23 11.66 11.02
CA THR A 287 -6.46 12.08 11.69
C THR A 287 -7.71 11.50 11.03
N ARG A 288 -7.76 11.45 9.70
CA ARG A 288 -8.93 11.00 8.92
C ARG A 288 -8.58 9.79 8.05
N LEU A 289 -9.33 8.70 8.19
CA LEU A 289 -9.32 7.57 7.27
C LEU A 289 -10.75 7.28 6.76
N SER A 290 -10.94 7.41 5.45
CA SER A 290 -12.23 7.16 4.80
C SER A 290 -12.10 5.99 3.83
N LEU A 291 -12.88 4.92 4.06
CA LEU A 291 -12.94 3.70 3.24
C LEU A 291 -14.41 3.26 3.01
N TYR A 292 -15.30 4.22 2.77
CA TYR A 292 -16.69 3.99 2.34
C TYR A 292 -16.75 3.13 1.07
N GLY A 293 -17.80 2.33 0.84
CA GLY A 293 -18.11 1.80 -0.49
C GLY A 293 -17.06 0.86 -1.11
N ASN A 294 -16.28 0.15 -0.29
CA ASN A 294 -15.03 -0.48 -0.73
C ASN A 294 -15.04 -2.02 -0.81
N GLU A 295 -16.20 -2.68 -0.67
CA GLU A 295 -16.32 -4.15 -0.70
C GLU A 295 -15.41 -4.85 0.36
N ILE A 296 -15.18 -4.18 1.50
CA ILE A 296 -14.36 -4.68 2.60
C ILE A 296 -15.19 -5.67 3.43
N LYS A 297 -14.69 -6.89 3.61
CA LYS A 297 -15.38 -7.92 4.41
C LYS A 297 -14.92 -7.89 5.86
N ARG A 298 -15.79 -8.35 6.77
CA ARG A 298 -15.61 -8.34 8.24
C ARG A 298 -14.17 -8.53 8.73
N ASP A 299 -13.49 -9.56 8.24
CA ASP A 299 -12.18 -9.95 8.77
C ASP A 299 -11.05 -8.99 8.37
N ALA A 300 -11.16 -8.33 7.21
CA ALA A 300 -10.23 -7.27 6.83
C ALA A 300 -10.45 -6.00 7.66
N ALA A 301 -11.71 -5.65 7.97
CA ALA A 301 -12.02 -4.57 8.91
C ALA A 301 -11.56 -4.87 10.35
N ILE A 302 -11.55 -6.13 10.77
CA ILE A 302 -10.93 -6.55 12.05
C ILE A 302 -9.41 -6.41 12.00
N SER A 303 -8.73 -6.78 10.91
CA SER A 303 -7.29 -6.51 10.74
C SER A 303 -6.99 -5.00 10.79
N LEU A 304 -7.80 -4.17 10.12
CA LEU A 304 -7.68 -2.72 10.18
C LEU A 304 -7.91 -2.17 11.61
N ALA A 305 -8.89 -2.71 12.34
CA ALA A 305 -9.15 -2.33 13.74
C ALA A 305 -7.91 -2.50 14.64
N PHE A 306 -7.17 -3.61 14.48
CA PHE A 306 -5.93 -3.83 15.21
C PHE A 306 -4.79 -2.90 14.74
N ALA A 307 -4.69 -2.65 13.43
CA ALA A 307 -3.67 -1.77 12.87
C ALA A 307 -3.79 -0.32 13.37
N LEU A 308 -5.02 0.20 13.47
CA LEU A 308 -5.28 1.59 13.89
C LEU A 308 -5.00 1.86 15.38
N VAL A 309 -4.68 0.85 16.19
CA VAL A 309 -4.35 1.01 17.63
C VAL A 309 -3.09 1.85 17.85
N SER A 310 -2.17 1.90 16.89
CA SER A 310 -0.98 2.75 16.95
C SER A 310 -1.23 4.21 16.51
N LYS A 311 -2.40 4.53 15.97
CA LYS A 311 -2.71 5.83 15.36
C LYS A 311 -3.40 6.75 16.39
N SER A 312 -2.62 7.23 17.35
CA SER A 312 -3.11 8.06 18.46
C SER A 312 -3.76 9.39 18.05
N HIS A 313 -3.52 9.85 16.82
CA HIS A 313 -4.14 11.05 16.25
C HIS A 313 -5.42 10.76 15.45
N LEU A 314 -5.75 9.47 15.20
CA LEU A 314 -6.92 9.10 14.41
C LEU A 314 -8.19 9.48 15.16
N ASN A 315 -8.99 10.29 14.49
CA ASN A 315 -10.12 10.98 15.08
C ASN A 315 -11.39 10.78 14.22
N TYR A 316 -11.25 10.59 12.90
CA TYR A 316 -12.34 10.23 12.00
C TYR A 316 -12.02 8.92 11.28
N LEU A 317 -12.99 7.98 11.31
CA LEU A 317 -12.93 6.72 10.58
C LEU A 317 -14.31 6.41 9.99
N TRP A 318 -14.38 6.22 8.66
CA TRP A 318 -15.64 5.94 7.97
C TRP A 318 -15.57 4.60 7.23
N LEU A 319 -16.54 3.72 7.51
CA LEU A 319 -16.60 2.34 7.02
C LEU A 319 -17.98 1.91 6.49
N ASN A 320 -18.96 2.81 6.33
CA ASN A 320 -20.28 2.50 5.74
C ASN A 320 -20.16 1.87 4.33
N ALA A 321 -21.26 1.26 3.85
CA ALA A 321 -21.34 0.63 2.53
C ALA A 321 -20.22 -0.40 2.24
N ASN A 322 -19.95 -1.29 3.21
CA ASN A 322 -18.98 -2.37 3.09
C ASN A 322 -19.61 -3.72 3.45
N GLU A 323 -19.04 -4.83 2.95
CA GLU A 323 -19.58 -6.19 3.08
C GLU A 323 -19.36 -6.81 4.48
N PHE A 324 -19.87 -6.15 5.52
CA PHE A 324 -19.78 -6.64 6.89
C PHE A 324 -20.95 -7.55 7.27
N GLY A 325 -22.17 -7.15 6.91
CA GLY A 325 -23.42 -7.72 7.39
C GLY A 325 -23.66 -7.43 8.88
N PRO A 326 -24.92 -7.51 9.37
CA PRO A 326 -25.25 -7.13 10.75
C PRO A 326 -24.46 -7.86 11.85
N SER A 327 -24.11 -9.14 11.62
CA SER A 327 -23.26 -9.91 12.55
C SER A 327 -21.77 -9.49 12.49
N GLY A 328 -21.31 -9.01 11.34
CA GLY A 328 -19.97 -8.46 11.15
C GLY A 328 -19.82 -7.11 11.82
N VAL A 329 -20.76 -6.18 11.59
CA VAL A 329 -20.83 -4.87 12.26
C VAL A 329 -20.74 -5.01 13.78
N LYS A 330 -21.59 -5.87 14.38
CA LYS A 330 -21.57 -6.14 15.82
C LYS A 330 -20.23 -6.69 16.30
N LYS A 331 -19.54 -7.49 15.48
CA LYS A 331 -18.21 -8.05 15.81
C LYS A 331 -17.10 -7.00 15.70
N ILE A 332 -17.15 -6.14 14.69
CA ILE A 332 -16.20 -5.04 14.49
C ILE A 332 -16.33 -4.04 15.65
N LEU A 333 -17.54 -3.58 15.98
CA LEU A 333 -17.80 -2.69 17.12
C LEU A 333 -17.30 -3.29 18.45
N GLN A 334 -17.47 -4.61 18.66
CA GLN A 334 -16.89 -5.28 19.84
C GLN A 334 -15.36 -5.19 19.88
N VAL A 335 -14.68 -5.38 18.73
CA VAL A 335 -13.22 -5.26 18.63
C VAL A 335 -12.78 -3.81 18.89
N PHE A 336 -13.33 -2.83 18.17
CA PHE A 336 -13.03 -1.41 18.36
C PHE A 336 -13.26 -0.94 19.81
N GLY A 337 -14.33 -1.42 20.45
CA GLY A 337 -14.61 -1.14 21.86
C GLY A 337 -13.56 -1.74 22.81
N SER A 338 -13.17 -2.99 22.58
CA SER A 338 -12.11 -3.66 23.35
C SER A 338 -10.71 -3.04 23.17
N LEU A 339 -10.50 -2.33 22.05
CA LEU A 339 -9.28 -1.60 21.72
C LEU A 339 -9.30 -0.13 22.16
N ASN A 340 -10.41 0.33 22.77
CA ASN A 340 -10.62 1.73 23.17
C ASN A 340 -10.54 2.75 22.01
N LEU A 341 -10.83 2.32 20.79
CA LEU A 341 -10.91 3.22 19.62
C LEU A 341 -12.24 3.99 19.58
N LEU A 342 -13.34 3.38 20.03
CA LEU A 342 -14.67 3.99 19.99
C LEU A 342 -14.77 5.34 20.74
N PRO A 343 -14.20 5.52 21.96
CA PRO A 343 -14.26 6.82 22.64
C PRO A 343 -13.39 7.89 21.99
N ALA A 344 -12.26 7.51 21.38
CA ALA A 344 -11.37 8.44 20.67
C ALA A 344 -12.06 9.01 19.43
N LEU A 345 -12.68 8.14 18.62
CA LEU A 345 -13.46 8.53 17.43
C LEU A 345 -14.70 9.35 17.83
N LYS A 346 -15.41 9.00 18.91
CA LYS A 346 -16.56 9.80 19.38
C LYS A 346 -16.17 11.19 19.90
N ALA A 347 -15.09 11.31 20.66
CA ALA A 347 -14.63 12.60 21.17
C ALA A 347 -14.19 13.56 20.04
N ALA A 348 -13.71 13.00 18.94
CA ALA A 348 -13.30 13.74 17.75
C ALA A 348 -14.47 14.40 17.01
N ILE A 349 -15.55 13.66 16.75
CA ILE A 349 -16.75 14.15 16.05
C ILE A 349 -17.32 15.37 16.79
N ILE A 350 -17.49 15.24 18.11
CA ILE A 350 -17.93 16.32 19.01
C ILE A 350 -16.99 17.55 18.95
N SER A 351 -15.70 17.35 18.67
CA SER A 351 -14.73 18.44 18.55
C SER A 351 -14.66 19.13 17.18
N GLN A 352 -15.25 18.56 16.12
CA GLN A 352 -15.27 19.15 14.77
C GLN A 352 -16.50 20.05 14.51
N GLY A 353 -17.43 20.16 15.47
CA GLY A 353 -18.55 21.11 15.40
C GLY A 353 -19.79 20.61 14.65
N GLU A 354 -19.90 19.30 14.44
CA GLU A 354 -21.14 18.66 13.98
C GLU A 354 -22.15 18.61 15.15
N GLU A 355 -22.79 19.75 15.43
CA GLU A 355 -23.95 19.86 16.33
C GLU A 355 -25.21 19.29 15.65
N ASP A 356 -25.28 17.97 15.56
CA ASP A 356 -26.55 17.26 15.33
C ASP A 356 -27.38 17.20 16.63
N GLU A 357 -28.71 17.29 16.52
CA GLU A 357 -29.62 17.47 17.66
C GLU A 357 -29.71 16.27 18.62
N GLU A 358 -30.28 16.52 19.81
CA GLU A 358 -30.30 15.63 20.98
C GLU A 358 -30.89 14.23 20.71
N ASP A 359 -30.04 13.21 20.65
CA ASP A 359 -30.39 11.84 21.03
C ASP A 359 -29.30 11.26 21.95
N GLU A 360 -29.65 10.95 23.21
CA GLU A 360 -28.77 10.30 24.20
C GLU A 360 -28.60 8.79 23.91
N GLY A 361 -28.32 8.47 22.65
CA GLY A 361 -28.20 7.11 22.12
C GLY A 361 -26.76 6.69 21.83
N THR A 362 -26.56 5.39 21.61
CA THR A 362 -25.28 4.86 21.10
C THR A 362 -25.01 5.21 19.63
N ASP A 363 -25.94 5.88 18.95
CA ASP A 363 -26.20 5.81 17.51
C ASP A 363 -25.22 6.56 16.60
N GLY A 364 -24.48 7.56 17.10
CA GLY A 364 -23.37 8.20 16.35
C GLY A 364 -22.20 7.28 15.97
N LEU A 365 -22.22 6.00 16.41
CA LEU A 365 -21.32 4.94 15.93
C LEU A 365 -22.00 3.93 15.00
N ARG A 366 -23.32 3.98 14.91
CA ARG A 366 -24.14 3.19 13.99
C ARG A 366 -24.03 3.77 12.58
N ARG A 367 -24.06 5.11 12.48
CA ARG A 367 -23.69 5.90 11.28
C ARG A 367 -22.28 5.67 10.71
N ALA A 368 -21.44 4.85 11.35
CA ALA A 368 -20.13 4.42 10.82
C ALA A 368 -20.14 2.96 10.31
N PHE A 369 -21.28 2.27 10.45
CA PHE A 369 -21.57 0.92 9.96
C PHE A 369 -23.01 0.78 9.43
N ASP A 370 -23.66 1.87 9.03
CA ASP A 370 -25.01 1.80 8.46
C ASP A 370 -24.89 1.30 7.02
N GLU A 371 -25.49 0.13 6.80
CA GLU A 371 -25.77 -0.42 5.48
C GLU A 371 -27.04 0.31 4.99
N ASP A 372 -26.94 1.02 3.87
CA ASP A 372 -28.05 1.81 3.31
C ASP A 372 -29.08 0.87 2.66
N ILE A 373 -29.95 0.29 3.49
CA ILE A 373 -30.98 -0.65 3.06
C ILE A 373 -32.10 0.16 2.40
N GLY A 374 -32.04 0.28 1.07
CA GLY A 374 -33.15 0.77 0.27
C GLY A 374 -34.43 -0.02 0.57
N GLU A 375 -35.58 0.66 0.67
CA GLU A 375 -36.85 0.09 1.15
C GLU A 375 -37.57 -0.81 0.10
N ASP A 376 -36.87 -1.80 -0.45
CA ASP A 376 -37.49 -2.86 -1.25
C ASP A 376 -38.30 -3.81 -0.34
N GLN A 377 -39.54 -3.41 -0.04
CA GLN A 377 -40.53 -4.20 0.70
C GLN A 377 -41.08 -5.37 -0.13
N GLU A 378 -40.24 -6.35 -0.45
CA GLU A 378 -40.75 -7.67 -0.83
C GLU A 378 -41.22 -8.44 0.41
N LYS A 379 -42.42 -9.00 0.33
CA LYS A 379 -43.13 -9.59 1.48
C LYS A 379 -42.75 -11.05 1.67
N SER A 380 -42.94 -11.50 2.91
CA SER A 380 -43.10 -12.91 3.22
C SER A 380 -44.28 -13.53 2.46
N ASP A 381 -44.02 -14.67 1.83
CA ASP A 381 -44.86 -15.88 1.77
C ASP A 381 -43.82 -17.03 1.72
N GLU A 382 -43.55 -17.70 2.84
CA GLU A 382 -44.14 -18.99 3.30
C GLU A 382 -43.62 -20.24 2.54
N GLU A 383 -43.49 -21.35 3.28
CA GLU A 383 -42.73 -22.55 2.88
C GLU A 383 -43.63 -23.55 2.12
N GLU A 384 -43.18 -24.06 0.96
CA GLU A 384 -43.61 -25.39 0.48
C GLU A 384 -42.39 -26.24 0.07
N GLU A 385 -42.39 -27.49 0.53
CA GLU A 385 -41.36 -28.52 0.37
C GLU A 385 -41.88 -29.56 -0.62
N TYR A 386 -41.14 -29.82 -1.71
CA TYR A 386 -41.41 -30.95 -2.61
C TYR A 386 -40.12 -31.59 -3.13
N ASP A 387 -40.19 -32.90 -3.32
CA ASP A 387 -39.06 -33.78 -3.63
C ASP A 387 -38.46 -33.56 -5.02
N ILE A 388 -37.19 -33.94 -5.16
CA ILE A 388 -36.53 -34.17 -6.45
C ILE A 388 -36.38 -35.69 -6.61
N GLU A 389 -37.13 -36.29 -7.52
CA GLU A 389 -36.82 -37.60 -8.09
C GLU A 389 -36.06 -37.38 -9.41
N ASP A 390 -35.07 -38.24 -9.69
CA ASP A 390 -34.25 -38.19 -10.90
C ASP A 390 -35.00 -38.75 -12.13
N GLU A 391 -34.86 -38.11 -13.31
CA GLU A 391 -34.85 -38.81 -14.61
C GLU A 391 -34.17 -37.92 -15.68
N ASP A 392 -33.35 -38.55 -16.55
CA ASP A 392 -32.63 -37.91 -17.66
C ASP A 392 -33.50 -37.83 -18.93
N GLU A 393 -33.26 -36.85 -19.83
CA GLU A 393 -33.19 -37.07 -21.30
C GLU A 393 -32.83 -35.78 -22.09
N ASP A 394 -31.68 -35.82 -22.76
CA ASP A 394 -31.38 -35.46 -24.16
C ASP A 394 -31.70 -34.09 -24.83
N GLU A 395 -30.96 -33.88 -25.92
CA GLU A 395 -30.57 -32.64 -26.61
C GLU A 395 -31.57 -32.03 -27.63
N GLU A 396 -31.26 -30.78 -28.03
CA GLU A 396 -31.39 -30.17 -29.36
C GLU A 396 -32.64 -29.35 -29.85
N ASP A 397 -32.28 -28.33 -30.65
CA ASP A 397 -32.97 -27.53 -31.69
C ASP A 397 -34.26 -26.69 -31.47
N TYR A 398 -34.10 -25.37 -31.60
CA TYR A 398 -34.57 -24.48 -32.71
C TYR A 398 -34.34 -23.00 -32.29
N ASP A 399 -33.62 -22.08 -32.95
CA ASP A 399 -33.18 -21.82 -34.35
C ASP A 399 -34.09 -20.83 -35.15
N GLY A 400 -33.45 -20.06 -36.06
CA GLY A 400 -34.03 -19.03 -36.94
C GLY A 400 -33.69 -17.57 -36.53
N ASP A 401 -33.27 -16.67 -37.42
CA ASP A 401 -32.92 -16.79 -38.85
C ASP A 401 -31.81 -15.78 -39.21
N TYR A 402 -30.92 -16.15 -40.13
CA TYR A 402 -29.97 -15.25 -40.79
C TYR A 402 -30.30 -15.24 -42.29
N TYR A 403 -30.31 -14.06 -42.93
CA TYR A 403 -30.45 -14.00 -44.39
C TYR A 403 -29.11 -14.19 -45.08
N ASP A 404 -29.04 -15.23 -45.90
CA ASP A 404 -27.97 -15.59 -46.82
C ASP A 404 -28.23 -14.95 -48.21
N ASP A 405 -27.18 -14.88 -49.04
CA ASP A 405 -27.20 -14.75 -50.50
C ASP A 405 -25.74 -14.80 -51.03
N GLU A 406 -25.10 -15.97 -50.97
CA GLU A 406 -23.93 -16.27 -51.81
C GLU A 406 -24.33 -16.47 -53.29
N GLU A 407 -23.49 -16.03 -54.23
CA GLU A 407 -23.19 -16.85 -55.42
C GLU A 407 -21.68 -16.78 -55.72
N GLU A 408 -21.05 -17.96 -55.83
CA GLU A 408 -19.69 -18.12 -56.34
C GLU A 408 -19.63 -17.89 -57.86
N THR A 409 -18.44 -17.67 -58.42
CA THR A 409 -17.92 -18.61 -59.44
C THR A 409 -16.44 -18.38 -59.75
N GLU A 410 -15.75 -19.47 -60.06
CA GLU A 410 -14.33 -19.47 -60.46
C GLU A 410 -14.11 -18.94 -61.88
N SER A 411 -12.98 -18.26 -62.11
CA SER A 411 -12.19 -18.43 -63.33
C SER A 411 -10.73 -18.03 -63.08
N ALA A 412 -9.81 -18.50 -63.93
CA ALA A 412 -8.38 -18.38 -63.69
C ALA A 412 -7.60 -17.84 -64.91
N ASP A 413 -6.42 -17.32 -64.59
CA ASP A 413 -5.19 -17.28 -65.41
C ASP A 413 -4.99 -16.15 -66.45
N GLU A 414 -3.69 -15.90 -66.70
CA GLU A 414 -3.01 -15.11 -67.76
C GLU A 414 -3.50 -13.68 -68.12
N GLY A 415 -2.58 -12.69 -68.09
CA GLY A 415 -2.81 -11.37 -68.71
C GLY A 415 -1.77 -10.29 -68.37
N GLU A 416 -0.93 -9.91 -69.35
CA GLU A 416 0.15 -8.91 -69.23
C GLU A 416 -0.34 -7.43 -69.21
N ASP A 417 0.56 -6.52 -68.83
CA ASP A 417 0.72 -5.16 -69.41
C ASP A 417 -0.38 -4.08 -69.19
N ARG A 418 -0.10 -3.07 -68.34
CA ARG A 418 0.39 -1.72 -68.77
C ARG A 418 0.49 -0.68 -67.63
N GLU A 419 1.22 0.39 -67.95
CA GLU A 419 1.48 1.60 -67.15
C GLU A 419 0.23 2.49 -66.99
N GLY A 420 0.11 3.22 -65.88
CA GLY A 420 -0.95 4.22 -65.65
C GLY A 420 -0.77 4.93 -64.31
N GLU A 421 -0.62 6.26 -64.34
CA GLU A 421 -0.14 7.08 -63.21
C GLU A 421 -1.24 7.50 -62.19
N ASP A 422 -0.77 7.74 -60.96
CA ASP A 422 -1.17 8.79 -60.00
C ASP A 422 -2.24 8.64 -58.87
N GLU A 423 -1.83 9.28 -57.76
CA GLU A 423 -2.53 9.87 -56.60
C GLU A 423 -3.29 9.00 -55.56
N GLU A 424 -2.55 8.68 -54.49
CA GLU A 424 -2.90 8.76 -53.06
C GLU A 424 -4.38 8.85 -52.62
N LEU A 425 -4.82 7.88 -51.80
CA LEU A 425 -5.47 8.16 -50.51
C LEU A 425 -5.38 6.96 -49.55
N GLU A 426 -5.50 7.23 -48.25
CA GLU A 426 -5.12 6.31 -47.17
C GLU A 426 -6.08 5.11 -47.00
N THR A 427 -5.54 3.90 -46.87
CA THR A 427 -6.28 2.74 -46.35
C THR A 427 -5.85 2.38 -44.92
N SER A 428 -6.84 1.92 -44.17
CA SER A 428 -6.88 1.76 -42.72
C SER A 428 -6.34 0.40 -42.21
N PHE A 429 -6.46 0.23 -40.89
CA PHE A 429 -6.51 -1.02 -40.12
C PHE A 429 -5.25 -1.55 -39.40
N ASN A 430 -5.55 -2.53 -38.53
CA ASN A 430 -4.86 -2.81 -37.26
C ASN A 430 -3.84 -3.94 -37.35
N THR A 431 -3.07 -4.06 -36.24
CA THR A 431 -2.52 -5.31 -35.68
C THR A 431 -1.08 -5.66 -36.05
N VAL A 432 -0.15 -5.42 -35.12
CA VAL A 432 1.08 -6.21 -34.99
C VAL A 432 1.24 -6.66 -33.54
N LYS A 433 1.47 -7.96 -33.34
CA LYS A 433 1.72 -8.58 -32.02
C LYS A 433 3.19 -8.41 -31.61
N ASN A 434 3.44 -8.40 -30.30
CA ASN A 434 4.69 -8.76 -29.61
C ASN A 434 6.01 -8.78 -30.41
N MET A 435 6.95 -7.88 -30.10
CA MET A 435 8.35 -8.27 -29.97
C MET A 435 9.18 -7.35 -29.07
N SER A 436 10.32 -7.87 -28.59
CA SER A 436 11.24 -7.22 -27.66
C SER A 436 12.59 -6.96 -28.34
N ALA A 437 13.17 -5.77 -28.16
CA ALA A 437 14.62 -5.57 -28.32
C ALA A 437 15.16 -4.29 -27.62
N LYS A 438 16.21 -4.51 -26.81
CA LYS A 438 17.45 -3.74 -26.58
C LYS A 438 17.54 -2.22 -26.87
N LEU A 439 18.26 -1.56 -25.95
CA LEU A 439 18.87 -0.23 -26.09
C LEU A 439 19.95 -0.16 -27.21
N PRO A 440 20.12 0.99 -27.89
CA PRO A 440 21.34 1.36 -28.63
C PRO A 440 22.42 1.90 -27.67
N GLY A 441 23.70 2.05 -28.06
CA GLY A 441 24.37 1.68 -29.30
C GLY A 441 25.68 2.48 -29.48
N GLU A 442 26.82 1.83 -29.74
CA GLU A 442 28.09 2.50 -30.06
C GLU A 442 28.18 2.85 -31.57
N PRO A 443 28.88 3.95 -31.95
CA PRO A 443 28.95 4.39 -33.35
C PRO A 443 30.22 3.94 -34.10
N ALA A 444 30.00 3.68 -35.40
CA ALA A 444 30.89 3.91 -36.53
C ALA A 444 32.17 3.06 -36.72
N THR A 445 32.29 2.55 -37.95
CA THR A 445 33.31 1.64 -38.48
C THR A 445 34.46 2.32 -39.22
N VAL A 446 35.65 1.68 -39.14
CA VAL A 446 36.64 1.50 -40.24
C VAL A 446 37.31 2.73 -40.88
N GLN A 447 38.65 2.74 -40.82
CA GLN A 447 39.51 3.10 -41.96
C GLN A 447 40.65 2.08 -42.10
N THR A 448 41.19 1.93 -43.32
CA THR A 448 42.24 0.96 -43.67
C THR A 448 43.44 1.66 -44.33
N SER A 449 44.67 1.23 -43.99
CA SER A 449 45.88 1.59 -44.74
C SER A 449 47.01 0.55 -44.58
N GLN A 450 47.98 0.60 -45.48
CA GLN A 450 48.98 -0.44 -45.74
C GLN A 450 50.34 -0.15 -45.07
N GLY A 451 51.27 -1.13 -45.08
CA GLY A 451 52.66 -0.80 -45.45
C GLY A 451 53.81 -1.21 -44.53
N VAL A 452 54.25 -2.48 -44.65
CA VAL A 452 55.66 -2.95 -44.73
C VAL A 452 56.80 -2.06 -44.17
N GLY A 453 57.66 -2.64 -43.29
CA GLY A 453 59.12 -2.56 -43.52
C GLY A 453 60.12 -2.42 -42.36
N THR A 454 60.79 -3.53 -42.02
CA THR A 454 62.21 -3.63 -41.54
C THR A 454 62.63 -3.04 -40.17
N GLY A 455 63.62 -3.66 -39.47
CA GLY A 455 64.45 -2.85 -38.54
C GLY A 455 65.31 -3.40 -37.37
N GLY A 456 65.56 -4.70 -37.16
CA GLY A 456 66.79 -5.17 -36.48
C GLY A 456 66.88 -5.34 -34.94
N PHE A 457 67.56 -6.44 -34.53
CA PHE A 457 68.42 -6.67 -33.34
C PHE A 457 67.89 -6.45 -31.89
N SER A 458 68.24 -7.27 -30.87
CA SER A 458 68.86 -8.61 -30.79
C SER A 458 68.89 -9.14 -29.32
N PHE A 459 69.42 -10.36 -29.14
CA PHE A 459 69.87 -11.05 -27.90
C PHE A 459 68.83 -11.61 -26.90
N LEU A 460 69.01 -12.92 -26.63
CA LEU A 460 68.58 -13.72 -25.45
C LEU A 460 67.06 -13.85 -25.20
N SER A 461 66.41 -15.02 -25.27
CA SER A 461 66.86 -16.43 -25.37
C SER A 461 67.73 -16.95 -24.19
N CYS A 462 67.55 -18.17 -23.66
CA CYS A 462 66.54 -19.19 -23.92
C CYS A 462 66.56 -20.26 -22.81
N LEU A 463 65.49 -21.10 -22.72
CA LEU A 463 65.48 -22.45 -22.10
C LEU A 463 65.72 -22.51 -20.57
N SER A 464 65.41 -23.59 -19.83
CA SER A 464 64.66 -24.86 -20.04
C SER A 464 64.16 -25.32 -18.66
N SER A 465 62.93 -25.80 -18.45
CA SER A 465 62.31 -27.07 -18.92
C SER A 465 62.92 -28.37 -18.33
N LEU A 466 62.01 -29.22 -17.81
CA LEU A 466 62.11 -30.67 -17.47
C LEU A 466 62.55 -31.11 -16.05
N LYS A 467 61.58 -31.72 -15.33
CA LYS A 467 61.67 -32.96 -14.49
C LYS A 467 62.56 -32.89 -13.21
N GLU A 468 62.49 -33.81 -12.23
CA GLU A 468 61.83 -35.12 -12.13
C GLU A 468 61.33 -35.43 -10.69
N ASN A 469 60.76 -36.62 -10.42
CA ASN A 469 60.29 -37.06 -9.09
C ASN A 469 61.43 -37.59 -8.19
N GLN A 470 61.37 -37.39 -6.86
CA GLN A 470 61.11 -38.47 -5.87
C GLN A 470 61.26 -38.09 -4.37
N GLN A 471 60.31 -38.59 -3.58
CA GLN A 471 60.34 -39.13 -2.21
C GLN A 471 61.39 -38.71 -1.12
N SER A 472 60.82 -38.29 0.02
CA SER A 472 61.06 -38.79 1.41
C SER A 472 61.95 -38.06 2.44
N ALA A 473 61.27 -37.63 3.50
CA ALA A 473 61.54 -37.89 4.94
C ALA A 473 62.86 -37.47 5.65
N LYS A 474 62.69 -36.44 6.50
CA LYS A 474 63.09 -36.36 7.93
C LYS A 474 64.58 -36.22 8.35
N SER A 475 64.78 -35.09 9.06
CA SER A 475 65.39 -34.95 10.40
C SER A 475 66.84 -34.46 10.57
N GLY A 476 67.01 -33.53 11.52
CA GLY A 476 68.28 -32.99 12.01
C GLY A 476 68.83 -31.76 11.27
N LEU A 477 69.67 -30.89 11.88
CA LEU A 477 69.96 -30.69 13.30
C LEU A 477 70.77 -29.37 13.52
N PHE A 478 70.42 -28.55 14.53
CA PHE A 478 71.20 -27.39 15.04
C PHE A 478 71.58 -26.25 14.05
N ALA A 479 72.32 -25.19 14.44
CA ALA A 479 72.05 -24.11 15.42
C ALA A 479 73.22 -23.07 15.38
N ASN A 480 72.94 -21.77 15.54
CA ASN A 480 73.80 -20.66 16.04
C ASN A 480 73.12 -19.32 15.66
N ILE A 481 72.99 -18.23 16.45
CA ILE A 481 73.74 -17.58 17.56
C ILE A 481 74.67 -16.45 17.10
N ASN A 482 74.19 -15.20 17.29
CA ASN A 482 74.87 -14.00 17.86
C ASN A 482 74.04 -12.73 17.54
N ILE A 483 74.05 -11.59 18.26
CA ILE A 483 74.13 -11.18 19.68
C ILE A 483 74.65 -9.73 19.73
N THR A 484 73.87 -8.83 20.36
CA THR A 484 74.19 -7.51 20.95
C THR A 484 72.87 -6.91 21.52
N GLY A 485 72.83 -5.99 22.48
CA GLY A 485 73.87 -5.48 23.40
C GLY A 485 73.66 -3.99 23.76
N SER A 486 73.71 -3.52 25.02
CA SER A 486 73.77 -4.24 26.31
C SER A 486 73.53 -3.27 27.50
N GLY A 487 72.67 -3.63 28.47
CA GLY A 487 72.50 -2.94 29.76
C GLY A 487 71.24 -2.05 29.87
N THR A 488 70.69 -1.71 31.05
CA THR A 488 71.04 -2.05 32.46
C THR A 488 69.75 -2.14 33.34
N ALA A 489 69.83 -2.51 34.63
CA ALA A 489 68.68 -2.83 35.51
C ALA A 489 69.07 -2.79 37.03
N PRO A 490 68.19 -3.13 38.02
CA PRO A 490 66.73 -2.91 38.17
C PRO A 490 66.48 -1.84 39.29
N PRO A 491 66.11 -2.06 40.60
CA PRO A 491 65.56 -3.18 41.41
C PRO A 491 64.20 -2.87 42.13
N SER A 492 63.77 -3.76 43.05
CA SER A 492 62.71 -3.63 44.12
C SER A 492 61.26 -3.30 43.71
N ASP A 493 60.18 -3.92 44.23
CA ASP A 493 59.92 -5.15 45.03
C ASP A 493 58.48 -5.63 44.68
N GLY A 494 58.02 -6.87 44.88
CA GLY A 494 58.68 -8.08 45.39
C GLY A 494 57.77 -8.93 46.30
N LEU A 495 56.87 -9.77 45.75
CA LEU A 495 56.19 -10.86 46.50
C LEU A 495 55.35 -11.83 45.63
N PHE A 496 55.86 -13.04 45.38
CA PHE A 496 55.13 -14.33 45.30
C PHE A 496 56.14 -15.49 45.13
N GLY A 497 55.87 -16.66 45.70
CA GLY A 497 56.75 -17.83 45.61
C GLY A 497 56.13 -19.14 46.12
N GLY A 498 56.67 -20.28 45.67
CA GLY A 498 56.10 -21.64 45.86
C GLY A 498 55.18 -22.02 44.68
N LEU A 499 55.55 -22.88 43.72
CA LEU A 499 55.93 -24.31 43.76
C LEU A 499 54.75 -25.25 44.12
N GLY A 500 54.28 -26.16 43.24
CA GLY A 500 54.59 -26.31 41.81
C GLY A 500 54.19 -27.67 41.18
N ILE A 501 54.46 -27.79 39.87
CA ILE A 501 54.68 -29.02 39.06
C ILE A 501 53.50 -30.01 38.88
N THR A 502 52.88 -30.01 37.70
CA THR A 502 52.92 -31.15 36.72
C THR A 502 52.50 -30.72 35.31
N ASN A 503 53.16 -31.29 34.30
CA ASN A 503 52.97 -31.16 32.83
C ASN A 503 51.49 -31.26 32.35
N LEU A 504 51.04 -30.72 31.20
CA LEU A 504 51.66 -30.78 29.85
C LEU A 504 51.06 -29.77 28.84
N SER A 505 51.77 -29.52 27.72
CA SER A 505 51.32 -28.92 26.44
C SER A 505 50.72 -27.50 26.37
N SER A 506 51.55 -26.55 25.92
CA SER A 506 51.23 -25.40 25.03
C SER A 506 50.04 -24.48 25.34
N GLY A 507 50.32 -23.40 26.08
CA GLY A 507 49.54 -22.15 26.07
C GLY A 507 50.47 -20.94 26.19
N GLY A 508 50.26 -19.91 25.37
CA GLY A 508 51.06 -18.66 25.39
C GLY A 508 50.42 -17.58 26.27
N LEU A 509 51.24 -16.77 26.95
CA LEU A 509 50.80 -15.84 28.02
C LEU A 509 50.00 -14.60 27.53
N PHE A 510 49.60 -14.56 26.27
CA PHE A 510 48.67 -13.57 25.70
C PHE A 510 47.51 -14.21 24.91
N ALA A 511 47.29 -15.53 25.05
CA ALA A 511 46.00 -16.08 24.69
C ALA A 511 44.93 -15.47 25.60
N PRO A 512 43.79 -14.96 25.08
CA PRO A 512 42.66 -14.63 25.93
C PRO A 512 42.22 -15.88 26.70
N PRO A 513 41.58 -15.74 27.86
CA PRO A 513 41.06 -16.90 28.57
C PRO A 513 40.17 -17.70 27.61
N LYS A 514 40.49 -18.98 27.44
CA LYS A 514 39.51 -19.95 26.92
C LYS A 514 38.43 -20.11 28.00
N LEU A 515 37.54 -19.12 28.05
CA LEU A 515 36.12 -19.39 28.15
C LEU A 515 35.87 -20.52 27.14
N GLY A 516 35.72 -21.74 27.65
CA GLY A 516 35.27 -22.83 26.81
C GLY A 516 33.96 -22.37 26.22
N SER A 517 33.91 -22.19 24.90
CA SER A 517 32.70 -21.77 24.22
C SER A 517 31.60 -22.74 24.67
N PRO A 518 30.57 -22.30 25.42
CA PRO A 518 29.43 -23.18 25.64
C PRO A 518 28.97 -23.57 24.24
N SER A 519 28.84 -24.86 23.97
CA SER A 519 28.34 -25.33 22.69
C SER A 519 27.01 -24.62 22.45
N ILE A 520 26.98 -23.65 21.52
CA ILE A 520 25.86 -22.72 21.37
C ILE A 520 24.77 -23.42 20.57
N GLY A 521 24.20 -24.43 21.24
CA GLY A 521 23.19 -25.30 20.70
C GLY A 521 21.91 -24.55 20.40
N LEU A 522 21.07 -25.23 19.63
CA LEU A 522 19.73 -24.80 19.30
C LEU A 522 18.86 -24.56 20.53
N PHE A 523 19.25 -25.08 21.70
CA PHE A 523 18.50 -24.98 22.95
C PHE A 523 19.37 -24.49 24.12
N SER A 524 18.89 -23.49 24.85
CA SER A 524 19.48 -23.07 26.12
C SER A 524 19.02 -24.02 27.24
N THR A 525 19.81 -25.06 27.56
CA THR A 525 19.44 -26.09 28.53
C THR A 525 19.90 -25.77 29.95
N GLY A 526 18.97 -25.80 30.90
CA GLY A 526 19.27 -25.69 32.33
C GLY A 526 19.73 -27.03 32.91
N ALA A 527 21.05 -27.23 32.95
CA ALA A 527 21.76 -28.44 33.37
C ALA A 527 21.62 -29.65 32.43
N ALA A 528 22.57 -30.60 32.54
CA ALA A 528 22.81 -31.64 31.54
C ALA A 528 21.81 -32.80 31.62
N SER A 529 20.98 -32.93 30.58
CA SER A 529 20.26 -34.15 30.23
C SER A 529 20.87 -34.78 28.97
N ASN A 530 20.60 -36.06 28.71
CA ASN A 530 21.03 -36.77 27.49
C ASN A 530 20.17 -36.38 26.27
N PHE A 531 20.16 -35.08 25.96
CA PHE A 531 19.34 -34.49 24.91
C PHE A 531 20.07 -34.54 23.55
N ASN A 532 19.54 -35.30 22.59
CA ASN A 532 20.14 -35.47 21.26
C ASN A 532 19.71 -34.35 20.30
N GLU A 533 20.35 -33.19 20.44
CA GLU A 533 20.03 -31.97 19.71
C GLU A 533 20.06 -32.13 18.18
N SER A 534 21.07 -32.83 17.64
CA SER A 534 21.25 -32.96 16.19
C SER A 534 20.18 -33.84 15.54
N ALA A 535 19.71 -34.89 16.23
CA ALA A 535 18.59 -35.70 15.76
C ALA A 535 17.28 -34.91 15.73
N LEU A 536 16.99 -34.12 16.77
CA LEU A 536 15.80 -33.28 16.78
C LEU A 536 15.86 -32.16 15.72
N LEU A 537 17.02 -31.51 15.57
CA LEU A 537 17.25 -30.51 14.53
C LEU A 537 17.04 -31.08 13.11
N GLY A 538 17.36 -32.36 12.90
CA GLY A 538 17.02 -33.09 11.68
C GLY A 538 15.51 -33.17 11.46
N LEU A 539 14.78 -33.80 12.40
CA LEU A 539 13.34 -34.01 12.29
C LEU A 539 12.52 -32.71 12.21
N VAL A 540 12.94 -31.66 12.93
CA VAL A 540 12.27 -30.35 12.85
C VAL A 540 12.48 -29.70 11.48
N LYS A 541 13.66 -29.85 10.85
CA LYS A 541 13.89 -29.40 9.48
C LYS A 541 13.12 -30.24 8.44
N GLU A 542 13.02 -31.54 8.66
CA GLU A 542 12.24 -32.44 7.82
C GLU A 542 10.75 -32.05 7.84
N ALA A 543 10.18 -31.82 9.03
CA ALA A 543 8.80 -31.36 9.22
C ALA A 543 8.54 -29.91 8.78
N PHE A 544 9.58 -29.10 8.49
CA PHE A 544 9.42 -27.80 7.83
C PHE A 544 9.40 -27.91 6.30
N ASN A 545 10.06 -28.91 5.72
CA ASN A 545 10.02 -29.15 4.27
C ASN A 545 8.64 -29.64 3.81
N ASP A 546 7.97 -30.44 4.64
CA ASP A 546 6.59 -30.88 4.43
C ASP A 546 5.80 -30.80 5.75
N THR A 547 4.84 -29.88 5.79
CA THR A 547 3.94 -29.67 6.95
C THR A 547 2.60 -30.43 6.84
N GLU A 548 2.40 -31.17 5.73
CA GLU A 548 1.29 -32.10 5.53
C GLU A 548 1.69 -33.55 5.92
N ASN A 549 2.99 -33.87 5.93
CA ASN A 549 3.50 -35.21 6.20
C ASN A 549 3.25 -35.66 7.65
N ASP A 550 2.16 -36.37 7.81
CA ASP A 550 1.66 -36.78 9.11
C ASP A 550 2.53 -37.86 9.79
N ASP A 551 3.34 -38.61 9.05
CA ASP A 551 4.32 -39.57 9.57
C ASP A 551 5.57 -38.87 10.11
N THR A 552 6.12 -37.89 9.37
CA THR A 552 7.24 -37.06 9.84
C THR A 552 6.86 -36.27 11.09
N ILE A 553 5.65 -35.69 11.13
CA ILE A 553 5.12 -34.99 12.31
C ILE A 553 4.92 -35.97 13.47
N THR A 554 4.41 -37.19 13.21
CA THR A 554 4.26 -38.21 14.28
C THR A 554 5.62 -38.63 14.83
N SER A 555 6.61 -38.91 13.97
CA SER A 555 7.99 -39.26 14.37
C SER A 555 8.63 -38.17 15.25
N LEU A 556 8.47 -36.90 14.87
CA LEU A 556 8.91 -35.74 15.66
C LEU A 556 8.21 -35.69 17.03
N VAL A 557 6.88 -35.79 17.04
CA VAL A 557 6.06 -35.84 18.27
C VAL A 557 6.49 -37.00 19.18
N ASP A 558 6.79 -38.16 18.61
CA ASP A 558 7.13 -39.37 19.34
C ASP A 558 8.55 -39.32 19.92
N GLN A 559 9.51 -38.63 19.27
CA GLN A 559 10.85 -38.38 19.84
C GLN A 559 10.85 -37.28 20.92
N VAL A 560 10.02 -36.24 20.79
CA VAL A 560 9.91 -35.17 21.80
C VAL A 560 9.10 -35.64 23.00
N SER A 561 8.04 -36.43 22.81
CA SER A 561 7.20 -36.94 23.90
C SER A 561 7.92 -37.92 24.84
N LYS A 562 9.02 -38.53 24.39
CA LYS A 562 9.89 -39.42 25.20
C LYS A 562 10.85 -38.67 26.13
N GLN A 563 10.82 -37.33 26.12
CA GLN A 563 11.69 -36.49 26.93
C GLN A 563 10.93 -35.97 28.17
N THR A 564 11.60 -35.92 29.32
CA THR A 564 11.09 -35.17 30.47
C THR A 564 10.96 -33.69 30.08
N PRO A 565 9.92 -32.94 30.55
CA PRO A 565 9.67 -31.57 30.11
C PRO A 565 10.91 -30.69 30.28
N PRO A 566 11.64 -30.32 29.21
CA PRO A 566 12.99 -29.83 29.40
C PRO A 566 12.99 -28.37 29.87
N SER A 567 14.04 -27.99 30.61
CA SER A 567 14.34 -26.61 31.01
C SER A 567 14.79 -25.71 29.85
N TRP A 568 14.57 -26.16 28.61
CA TRP A 568 15.05 -25.53 27.39
C TRP A 568 14.26 -24.28 26.97
N LYS A 569 14.95 -23.43 26.19
CA LYS A 569 14.33 -22.51 25.24
C LYS A 569 15.04 -22.62 23.89
N LEU A 570 14.28 -22.70 22.81
CA LEU A 570 14.76 -22.67 21.43
C LEU A 570 15.45 -21.34 21.12
N GLN A 571 16.64 -21.40 20.50
CA GLN A 571 17.35 -20.24 19.95
C GLN A 571 16.83 -19.93 18.54
N CYS A 572 15.61 -19.40 18.51
CA CYS A 572 14.78 -19.20 17.31
C CYS A 572 15.50 -18.52 16.13
N GLU A 573 16.36 -17.53 16.43
CA GLU A 573 17.08 -16.70 15.45
C GLU A 573 17.92 -17.50 14.44
N LYS A 574 18.36 -18.72 14.79
CA LYS A 574 19.20 -19.57 13.92
C LYS A 574 18.44 -20.66 13.15
N LEU A 575 17.24 -21.01 13.59
CA LEU A 575 16.47 -22.11 13.00
C LEU A 575 15.52 -21.63 11.91
N VAL A 576 14.88 -20.48 12.14
CA VAL A 576 13.63 -20.12 11.45
C VAL A 576 13.77 -18.92 10.50
N GLY A 577 14.92 -18.23 10.52
CA GLY A 577 15.18 -17.02 9.72
C GLY A 577 15.26 -17.22 8.18
N SER A 578 14.94 -18.41 7.69
CA SER A 578 14.81 -18.75 6.26
C SER A 578 13.55 -19.58 5.96
N ILE A 579 12.54 -19.54 6.84
CA ILE A 579 11.33 -20.38 6.78
C ILE A 579 10.10 -19.47 6.90
N SER A 580 9.13 -19.66 6.01
CA SER A 580 7.88 -18.90 5.96
C SER A 580 7.13 -18.97 7.31
N PRO A 581 6.69 -17.82 7.88
CA PRO A 581 5.95 -17.79 9.14
C PRO A 581 4.75 -18.74 9.18
N GLU A 582 4.06 -18.91 8.06
CA GLU A 582 2.91 -19.79 7.87
C GLU A 582 3.26 -21.25 8.20
N SER A 583 4.34 -21.79 7.62
CA SER A 583 4.80 -23.16 7.85
C SER A 583 5.20 -23.39 9.30
N VAL A 584 5.71 -22.35 9.98
CA VAL A 584 6.14 -22.39 11.38
C VAL A 584 4.94 -22.41 12.32
N VAL A 585 3.97 -21.54 12.08
CA VAL A 585 2.70 -21.50 12.81
C VAL A 585 1.94 -22.81 12.62
N ARG A 586 1.83 -23.30 11.38
CA ARG A 586 1.17 -24.55 11.05
C ARG A 586 1.82 -25.75 11.74
N LEU A 587 3.14 -25.91 11.66
CA LEU A 587 3.85 -27.00 12.32
C LEU A 587 3.66 -26.97 13.85
N ALA A 588 3.69 -25.78 14.46
CA ALA A 588 3.43 -25.62 15.89
C ALA A 588 2.02 -26.10 16.29
N PHE A 589 0.99 -25.74 15.52
CA PHE A 589 -0.37 -26.23 15.76
C PHE A 589 -0.50 -27.74 15.53
N ARG A 590 0.06 -28.31 14.45
CA ARG A 590 0.06 -29.77 14.21
C ARG A 590 0.72 -30.56 15.34
N ILE A 591 1.87 -30.09 15.86
CA ILE A 591 2.57 -30.70 17.01
C ILE A 591 1.68 -30.67 18.27
N SER A 592 0.98 -29.56 18.52
CA SER A 592 0.06 -29.43 19.67
C SER A 592 -1.16 -30.35 19.56
N GLN A 593 -1.77 -30.41 18.36
CA GLN A 593 -2.96 -31.22 18.09
C GLN A 593 -2.70 -32.73 18.27
N LYS A 594 -1.50 -33.21 17.88
CA LYS A 594 -1.15 -34.63 18.02
C LYS A 594 -0.79 -35.07 19.44
N THR A 595 -0.50 -34.17 20.40
CA THR A 595 -0.14 -34.59 21.76
C THR A 595 -0.30 -33.51 22.85
N SER A 596 -0.81 -33.94 24.01
CA SER A 596 -0.83 -33.13 25.24
C SER A 596 0.49 -33.18 26.03
N SER A 597 1.55 -33.80 25.49
CA SER A 597 2.86 -33.87 26.18
C SER A 597 3.45 -32.47 26.44
N PRO A 598 3.80 -32.12 27.70
CA PRO A 598 4.36 -30.81 28.02
C PRO A 598 5.67 -30.48 27.26
N ALA A 599 6.45 -31.50 26.88
CA ALA A 599 7.65 -31.30 26.05
C ALA A 599 7.29 -30.80 24.64
N CYS A 600 6.26 -31.37 24.02
CA CYS A 600 5.76 -30.97 22.70
C CYS A 600 5.01 -29.62 22.75
N GLN A 601 4.23 -29.38 23.79
CA GLN A 601 3.57 -28.08 24.02
C GLN A 601 4.59 -26.94 24.24
N ASN A 602 5.72 -27.23 24.90
CA ASN A 602 6.85 -26.30 25.00
C ASN A 602 7.53 -26.07 23.63
N LEU A 603 7.78 -27.12 22.83
CA LEU A 603 8.35 -26.97 21.49
C LEU A 603 7.44 -26.17 20.55
N ALA A 604 6.13 -26.45 20.55
CA ALA A 604 5.16 -25.73 19.74
C ALA A 604 5.04 -24.25 20.15
N SER A 605 5.04 -23.94 21.45
CA SER A 605 5.00 -22.54 21.90
C SER A 605 6.33 -21.80 21.70
N ASP A 606 7.47 -22.49 21.69
CA ASP A 606 8.77 -21.95 21.24
C ASP A 606 8.76 -21.62 19.73
N LEU A 607 8.17 -22.49 18.90
CA LEU A 607 8.02 -22.27 17.46
C LEU A 607 7.09 -21.09 17.13
N LEU A 608 5.95 -20.95 17.84
CA LEU A 608 5.11 -19.76 17.71
C LEU A 608 5.88 -18.48 18.10
N PHE A 609 6.59 -18.49 19.24
CA PHE A 609 7.41 -17.34 19.64
C PHE A 609 8.51 -17.03 18.62
N ALA A 610 9.07 -18.05 17.94
CA ALA A 610 9.99 -17.86 16.83
C ALA A 610 9.37 -17.07 15.67
N ALA A 611 8.16 -17.45 15.24
CA ALA A 611 7.46 -16.81 14.13
C ALA A 611 7.15 -15.32 14.42
N PHE A 612 6.67 -15.01 15.64
CA PHE A 612 6.45 -13.63 16.08
C PHE A 612 7.72 -12.80 16.30
N SER A 613 8.89 -13.45 16.36
CA SER A 613 10.20 -12.79 16.58
C SER A 613 11.04 -12.73 15.30
N GLN A 614 10.54 -13.19 14.15
CA GLN A 614 11.23 -13.08 12.88
C GLN A 614 11.35 -11.60 12.45
N LYS A 615 12.58 -11.14 12.25
CA LYS A 615 12.87 -9.86 11.61
C LYS A 615 13.01 -10.04 10.10
N SER A 616 12.60 -9.07 9.31
CA SER A 616 12.83 -9.09 7.87
C SER A 616 14.34 -9.03 7.55
N ASN A 617 14.83 -10.03 6.81
CA ASN A 617 16.11 -9.90 6.12
C ASN A 617 15.92 -8.91 4.98
N SER A 618 16.82 -7.93 4.87
CA SER A 618 16.61 -6.73 4.07
C SER A 618 16.52 -7.00 2.56
N GLY A 619 15.41 -6.60 1.93
CA GLY A 619 15.35 -6.36 0.48
C GLY A 619 14.09 -6.85 -0.24
N GLU A 620 13.38 -7.85 0.30
CA GLU A 620 12.28 -8.48 -0.44
C GLU A 620 10.94 -7.73 -0.33
N THR A 621 10.22 -7.70 -1.45
CA THR A 621 8.97 -6.96 -1.67
C THR A 621 7.71 -7.70 -1.18
N SER A 622 7.86 -8.65 -0.25
CA SER A 622 6.75 -9.39 0.36
C SER A 622 5.91 -8.47 1.25
N PHE A 623 4.61 -8.38 0.97
CA PHE A 623 3.71 -7.30 1.41
C PHE A 623 3.35 -7.25 2.91
N VAL A 624 3.90 -8.14 3.75
CA VAL A 624 3.58 -8.22 5.19
C VAL A 624 4.82 -8.63 5.97
N GLU A 625 5.10 -7.96 7.09
CA GLU A 625 6.19 -8.29 8.01
C GLU A 625 6.00 -9.69 8.62
N PRO A 626 7.07 -10.51 8.79
CA PRO A 626 6.93 -11.90 9.22
C PRO A 626 6.11 -12.11 10.50
N ALA A 627 6.19 -11.20 11.46
CA ALA A 627 5.39 -11.24 12.69
C ALA A 627 3.89 -11.10 12.41
N SER A 628 3.46 -10.14 11.58
CA SER A 628 2.04 -9.92 11.26
C SER A 628 1.48 -11.05 10.39
N ARG A 629 2.31 -11.69 9.55
CA ARG A 629 1.96 -12.96 8.85
C ARG A 629 1.67 -14.08 9.86
N ALA A 630 2.56 -14.26 10.84
CA ALA A 630 2.37 -15.23 11.92
C ALA A 630 1.11 -14.93 12.76
N VAL A 631 0.81 -13.66 13.02
CA VAL A 631 -0.40 -13.23 13.75
C VAL A 631 -1.65 -13.64 12.97
N ASN A 632 -1.77 -13.27 11.70
CA ASN A 632 -2.94 -13.62 10.89
C ASN A 632 -3.15 -15.14 10.81
N TRP A 633 -2.10 -15.93 10.59
CA TRP A 633 -2.20 -17.39 10.59
C TRP A 633 -2.56 -17.98 11.95
N THR A 634 -2.08 -17.39 13.04
CA THR A 634 -2.49 -17.81 14.39
C THR A 634 -3.95 -17.44 14.68
N LEU A 635 -4.45 -16.31 14.14
CA LEU A 635 -5.86 -15.93 14.22
C LEU A 635 -6.75 -16.89 13.42
N LEU A 636 -6.31 -17.33 12.22
CA LEU A 636 -7.00 -18.32 11.40
C LEU A 636 -7.11 -19.69 12.11
N HIS A 637 -6.01 -20.19 12.70
CA HIS A 637 -6.03 -21.40 13.53
C HIS A 637 -6.88 -21.27 14.82
N LEU A 638 -7.30 -20.06 15.20
CA LEU A 638 -8.25 -19.80 16.29
C LEU A 638 -9.66 -19.42 15.76
N ASP A 639 -9.94 -19.64 14.47
CA ASP A 639 -11.19 -19.29 13.75
C ASP A 639 -11.56 -17.78 13.86
N ALA A 640 -10.63 -16.94 14.32
CA ALA A 640 -10.91 -15.53 14.63
C ALA A 640 -11.08 -14.68 13.36
N ILE A 641 -10.50 -15.15 12.26
CA ILE A 641 -10.73 -14.70 10.89
C ILE A 641 -11.08 -15.93 10.05
N LYS A 642 -11.89 -15.75 9.00
CA LYS A 642 -12.15 -16.80 8.01
C LYS A 642 -11.02 -16.90 6.99
N ALA A 643 -10.90 -18.08 6.40
CA ALA A 643 -10.10 -18.35 5.22
C ALA A 643 -10.52 -17.45 4.04
N ASP A 644 -9.56 -17.05 3.21
CA ASP A 644 -9.83 -16.58 1.86
C ASP A 644 -10.50 -17.69 1.03
N ARG A 645 -11.45 -17.33 0.17
CA ARG A 645 -12.12 -18.31 -0.72
C ARG A 645 -11.18 -18.82 -1.81
N SER A 646 -10.18 -18.03 -2.21
CA SER A 646 -9.19 -18.40 -3.23
C SER A 646 -8.18 -19.42 -2.70
N ASP A 647 -7.71 -19.27 -1.46
CA ASP A 647 -6.71 -20.16 -0.86
C ASP A 647 -7.33 -21.51 -0.42
N SER A 648 -6.76 -22.62 -0.88
CA SER A 648 -7.23 -23.98 -0.54
C SER A 648 -6.71 -24.49 0.81
N LEU A 649 -5.56 -23.98 1.26
CA LEU A 649 -4.93 -24.35 2.52
C LEU A 649 -5.55 -23.60 3.70
N GLU A 650 -5.85 -22.30 3.55
CA GLU A 650 -6.60 -21.57 4.59
C GLU A 650 -7.98 -22.22 4.81
N ARG A 651 -8.67 -22.66 3.74
CA ARG A 651 -9.95 -23.38 3.83
C ARG A 651 -9.84 -24.69 4.61
N LYS A 652 -8.82 -25.51 4.31
CA LYS A 652 -8.54 -26.76 5.05
C LYS A 652 -8.30 -26.48 6.54
N ILE A 653 -7.56 -25.43 6.89
CA ILE A 653 -7.34 -25.02 8.28
C ILE A 653 -8.66 -24.60 8.95
N HIS A 654 -9.49 -23.79 8.27
CA HIS A 654 -10.78 -23.36 8.80
C HIS A 654 -11.74 -24.55 9.02
N GLU A 655 -11.70 -25.58 8.16
CA GLU A 655 -12.43 -26.84 8.35
C GLU A 655 -11.90 -27.65 9.53
N GLU A 656 -10.58 -27.81 9.67
CA GLU A 656 -9.96 -28.44 10.85
C GLU A 656 -10.37 -27.73 12.16
N THR A 657 -10.49 -26.39 12.16
CA THR A 657 -10.92 -25.62 13.35
C THR A 657 -12.38 -25.80 13.77
N LYS A 658 -13.22 -26.47 12.97
CA LYS A 658 -14.61 -26.81 13.35
C LYS A 658 -14.66 -27.92 14.40
N ASP A 659 -13.62 -28.74 14.53
CA ASP A 659 -13.52 -29.71 15.63
C ASP A 659 -13.18 -29.01 16.95
N GLN A 660 -14.05 -29.19 17.94
CA GLN A 660 -13.89 -28.62 19.28
C GLN A 660 -12.62 -29.12 19.99
N ARG A 661 -12.13 -30.33 19.70
CA ARG A 661 -10.87 -30.84 20.30
C ARG A 661 -9.67 -30.07 19.74
N THR A 662 -9.64 -29.89 18.43
CA THR A 662 -8.65 -29.07 17.70
C THR A 662 -8.69 -27.61 18.16
N MET A 663 -9.88 -27.00 18.25
CA MET A 663 -10.04 -25.63 18.78
C MET A 663 -9.51 -25.51 20.23
N ASN A 664 -9.85 -26.46 21.11
CA ASN A 664 -9.36 -26.46 22.49
C ASN A 664 -7.83 -26.64 22.56
N ALA A 665 -7.24 -27.49 21.72
CA ALA A 665 -5.78 -27.66 21.62
C ALA A 665 -5.08 -26.38 21.12
N ASN A 666 -5.67 -25.69 20.14
CA ASN A 666 -5.15 -24.43 19.60
C ASN A 666 -5.21 -23.31 20.66
N VAL A 667 -6.33 -23.17 21.38
CA VAL A 667 -6.47 -22.20 22.49
C VAL A 667 -5.50 -22.50 23.64
N ASN A 668 -5.25 -23.77 23.97
CA ASN A 668 -4.30 -24.18 25.00
C ASN A 668 -2.84 -23.89 24.60
N LEU A 669 -2.48 -24.07 23.32
CA LEU A 669 -1.15 -23.73 22.82
C LEU A 669 -0.86 -22.24 22.95
N VAL A 670 -1.77 -21.37 22.48
CA VAL A 670 -1.58 -19.91 22.53
C VAL A 670 -1.68 -19.39 23.98
N SER A 671 -2.44 -20.07 24.85
CA SER A 671 -2.39 -19.83 26.31
C SER A 671 -1.02 -20.15 26.91
N THR A 672 -0.39 -21.25 26.47
CA THR A 672 0.94 -21.68 26.92
C THR A 672 2.04 -20.73 26.44
N LEU A 673 1.96 -20.27 25.19
CA LEU A 673 2.79 -19.20 24.64
C LEU A 673 2.73 -17.94 25.51
N LEU A 674 1.53 -17.40 25.76
CA LEU A 674 1.36 -16.17 26.56
C LEU A 674 1.88 -16.33 27.99
N ASN A 675 1.74 -17.51 28.60
CA ASN A 675 2.28 -17.79 29.93
C ASN A 675 3.82 -17.89 29.95
N ARG A 676 4.47 -18.31 28.86
CA ARG A 676 5.94 -18.51 28.78
C ARG A 676 6.71 -17.31 28.23
N TYR A 677 6.06 -16.47 27.42
CA TYR A 677 6.67 -15.38 26.65
C TYR A 677 5.93 -14.05 26.69
N GLY A 678 4.75 -13.98 27.34
CA GLY A 678 3.87 -12.81 27.25
C GLY A 678 4.52 -11.48 27.62
N ASP A 679 5.47 -11.45 28.56
CA ASP A 679 6.16 -10.22 28.98
C ASP A 679 7.40 -9.87 28.15
N THR A 680 7.76 -10.72 27.18
CA THR A 680 8.79 -10.47 26.15
C THR A 680 8.21 -10.22 24.75
N MET A 681 6.89 -10.36 24.56
CA MET A 681 6.20 -10.13 23.28
C MET A 681 5.74 -8.67 23.16
N SER A 682 5.71 -8.12 21.94
CA SER A 682 5.12 -6.79 21.70
C SER A 682 3.66 -6.72 22.13
N THR A 683 3.19 -5.52 22.49
CA THR A 683 1.77 -5.23 22.77
C THR A 683 0.84 -5.72 21.67
N ASP A 684 1.31 -5.70 20.44
CA ASP A 684 0.49 -5.80 19.22
C ASP A 684 0.27 -7.27 18.84
N VAL A 685 1.19 -8.16 19.28
CA VAL A 685 0.97 -9.61 19.30
C VAL A 685 0.23 -10.03 20.60
N LYS A 686 0.56 -9.39 21.73
CA LYS A 686 0.00 -9.71 23.06
C LYS A 686 -1.49 -9.38 23.21
N ARG A 687 -1.98 -8.30 22.58
CA ARG A 687 -3.37 -7.84 22.63
C ARG A 687 -4.34 -8.76 21.86
N PRO A 688 -4.18 -9.04 20.56
CA PRO A 688 -5.10 -9.91 19.80
C PRO A 688 -5.18 -11.32 20.39
N MET A 689 -4.03 -11.91 20.76
CA MET A 689 -3.98 -13.27 21.29
C MET A 689 -4.71 -13.39 22.64
N LYS A 690 -4.58 -12.39 23.53
CA LYS A 690 -5.38 -12.34 24.77
C LYS A 690 -6.88 -12.18 24.50
N PHE A 691 -7.27 -11.34 23.54
CA PHE A 691 -8.66 -11.10 23.17
C PHE A 691 -9.33 -12.33 22.55
N VAL A 692 -8.67 -13.04 21.64
CA VAL A 692 -9.24 -14.24 21.01
C VAL A 692 -9.34 -15.39 22.02
N ILE A 693 -8.36 -15.56 22.91
CA ILE A 693 -8.44 -16.55 23.99
C ILE A 693 -9.60 -16.25 24.94
N SER A 694 -9.83 -14.98 25.33
CA SER A 694 -10.99 -14.66 26.19
C SER A 694 -12.31 -14.88 25.45
N LEU A 695 -12.39 -14.55 24.16
CA LEU A 695 -13.57 -14.80 23.33
C LEU A 695 -13.91 -16.31 23.25
N ARG A 696 -12.93 -17.17 22.94
CA ARG A 696 -13.15 -18.63 22.81
C ARG A 696 -13.47 -19.29 24.15
N ARG A 697 -12.80 -18.89 25.24
CA ARG A 697 -13.15 -19.37 26.59
C ARG A 697 -14.57 -18.97 26.96
N ASN A 698 -15.00 -17.76 26.60
CA ASN A 698 -16.36 -17.29 26.87
C ASN A 698 -17.41 -17.98 26.00
N GLN A 699 -17.10 -18.40 24.77
CA GLN A 699 -18.01 -19.23 23.96
C GLN A 699 -18.26 -20.60 24.61
N ASN A 700 -17.21 -21.31 25.03
CA ASN A 700 -17.36 -22.59 25.75
C ASN A 700 -18.15 -22.40 27.07
N ALA A 701 -17.80 -21.39 27.88
CA ALA A 701 -18.46 -21.13 29.16
C ALA A 701 -19.93 -20.71 28.99
N ALA A 702 -20.26 -19.94 27.96
CA ALA A 702 -21.64 -19.59 27.65
C ALA A 702 -22.46 -20.84 27.29
N LEU A 703 -21.91 -21.75 26.48
CA LEU A 703 -22.62 -22.97 26.08
C LEU A 703 -22.86 -23.92 27.27
N GLU A 704 -21.84 -24.21 28.10
CA GLU A 704 -22.01 -25.04 29.30
C GLU A 704 -22.96 -24.42 30.33
N THR A 705 -22.93 -23.09 30.52
CA THR A 705 -23.87 -22.41 31.43
C THR A 705 -25.30 -22.47 30.90
N LEU A 706 -25.51 -22.36 29.59
CA LEU A 706 -26.83 -22.44 28.97
C LEU A 706 -27.37 -23.88 28.99
N LEU A 707 -26.52 -24.88 28.73
CA LEU A 707 -26.84 -26.30 28.85
C LEU A 707 -27.19 -26.69 30.29
N THR A 708 -26.33 -26.41 31.27
CA THR A 708 -26.64 -26.72 32.69
C THR A 708 -27.87 -25.95 33.22
N THR A 709 -28.14 -24.74 32.70
CA THR A 709 -29.39 -24.01 32.99
C THR A 709 -30.62 -24.65 32.32
N LEU A 710 -30.48 -25.25 31.13
CA LEU A 710 -31.54 -25.99 30.46
C LEU A 710 -31.78 -27.35 31.13
N GLU A 711 -30.74 -28.15 31.37
CA GLU A 711 -30.79 -29.43 32.07
C GLU A 711 -31.41 -29.26 33.47
N GLY A 712 -31.02 -28.22 34.21
CA GLY A 712 -31.60 -27.90 35.51
C GLY A 712 -33.09 -27.50 35.44
N LYS A 713 -33.52 -26.85 34.35
CA LYS A 713 -34.94 -26.50 34.12
C LYS A 713 -35.76 -27.70 33.64
N MET A 714 -35.21 -28.55 32.76
CA MET A 714 -35.85 -29.78 32.30
C MET A 714 -36.03 -30.77 33.46
N SER A 715 -34.98 -30.96 34.28
CA SER A 715 -35.04 -31.77 35.50
C SER A 715 -36.08 -31.27 36.50
N ALA A 716 -36.32 -29.96 36.56
CA ALA A 716 -37.34 -29.34 37.40
C ALA A 716 -38.77 -29.40 36.81
N LEU A 717 -38.91 -29.77 35.53
CA LEU A 717 -40.20 -29.90 34.83
C LEU A 717 -40.66 -31.36 34.67
N SER A 718 -39.83 -32.35 35.05
CA SER A 718 -40.12 -33.80 34.93
C SER A 718 -40.50 -34.24 33.51
N LEU A 719 -39.67 -33.82 32.55
CA LEU A 719 -39.60 -34.34 31.17
C LEU A 719 -38.36 -35.23 31.02
#